data_AF-A0A7C4BSQ9-F1
#
_entry.id   AF-A0A7C4BSQ9-F1
#
_cell.length_a   1.000
_cell.length_b   1.000
_cell.length_c   1.000
_cell.angle_alpha   90.00
_cell.angle_beta   90.00
_cell.angle_gamma   90.00
#
_symmetry.space_group_name_H-M   'P 1'
#
loop_
_entity.id
_entity.type
_entity.pdbx_description
1 polymer ?
#
loop_
_entity_poly.entity_id
_entity_poly.type
_entity_poly.pdbx_seq_one_letter_code
_entity_poly.pdbx_strand_id
1 'polypeptide(L)'
;MKKVLVFGLLVGLVLGAFARQGAWVDEVILTQEPSTGAAIEKLLAGEIDVYAFSISDRALFAKVAASPELKYWLSYGSFNDFTMNHSSDNPFFKDGRLNPFGVPAIREAMHWIIDRYYIANEIMGGLATPKFCYLNPEFPDGKVRYPDLMEALEDYYSYDFEKGKAIIEEEMKKLGAELVDGKWYYNGQPVELKILIRIEDERKLIGDYICDQLEKVGFTVVRQYGISRELSPIWIGSDPTEGLWNGYTGGWVTTAVSRDQGTGFNQFYTTRILPWPLFQALKTAETMPELDIVADRLYRRDYNSMEERRVLFEQALWLSNKYANIIWLVDRKGFTPARKNVKVAADLAAGVYGSQAWGHTIHFVDEEGQPIVGGTMRIATSTLLIEPWNPIAGSNWVYDMFPIRATGENAYLVDTRDGLIWPLHFERAEVYVLKGLPVAKNEGHDWCTLTFVDEIKVPEDAWVDWDPVAQRFITVGEKFPEGLTAKRKSVVYYPESLYDVPLHDGSKISIADFILGMILTFDRGKPESPIFDEAEVSALESFLKSFRGVRIVSEKPLIIETYSDVYTLDAELSVSTWFPYYDQGPGFWHVLALGIMAEANKELAFSEDKSDLLGVEWTDYTKGPSLEILAKYLDEALATGYIPYEPTLGKYLTKEEAIARYQNLKAWYEAKGHFWVASGPFYLEAVYPTEKVIVLKRFEQYPFELDKFLFLAL
;
A
#
# COMPACT_ATOMS: atom_id res chain seq x y z
N MET A 1 -16.64 -71.94 38.35
CA MET A 1 -15.28 -71.36 38.31
C MET A 1 -14.77 -71.48 36.88
N LYS A 2 -14.77 -70.37 36.11
CA LYS A 2 -13.56 -69.60 35.71
C LYS A 2 -12.61 -70.48 34.86
N LYS A 3 -12.29 -70.21 33.59
CA LYS A 3 -12.06 -68.93 32.89
C LYS A 3 -12.24 -69.10 31.37
N VAL A 4 -12.82 -68.09 30.72
CA VAL A 4 -12.85 -67.89 29.26
C VAL A 4 -11.59 -67.10 28.86
N LEU A 5 -10.91 -67.56 27.81
CA LEU A 5 -9.87 -66.81 27.10
C LEU A 5 -10.53 -65.62 26.37
N VAL A 6 -10.05 -64.41 26.62
CA VAL A 6 -10.33 -63.24 25.77
C VAL A 6 -9.02 -62.84 25.12
N PHE A 7 -9.01 -62.95 23.79
CA PHE A 7 -8.03 -62.40 22.88
C PHE A 7 -8.19 -60.88 22.89
N GLY A 8 -7.18 -60.14 23.35
CA GLY A 8 -7.12 -58.69 23.23
C GLY A 8 -6.36 -58.31 21.97
N LEU A 9 -7.07 -57.82 20.95
CA LEU A 9 -6.49 -57.05 19.86
C LEU A 9 -5.96 -55.73 20.45
N LEU A 10 -4.63 -55.57 20.52
CA LEU A 10 -4.00 -54.26 20.57
C LEU A 10 -3.89 -53.75 19.13
N VAL A 11 -4.84 -52.93 18.71
CA VAL A 11 -4.61 -51.99 17.60
C VAL A 11 -3.91 -50.79 18.21
N GLY A 12 -2.60 -50.69 17.99
CA GLY A 12 -1.85 -49.48 18.27
C GLY A 12 -2.33 -48.38 17.32
N LEU A 13 -3.09 -47.43 17.84
CA LEU A 13 -3.24 -46.11 17.24
C LEU A 13 -1.88 -45.40 17.38
N VAL A 14 -1.07 -45.48 16.32
CA VAL A 14 0.00 -44.52 16.11
C VAL A 14 -0.70 -43.22 15.69
N LEU A 15 -1.01 -42.36 16.67
CA LEU A 15 -1.23 -40.94 16.41
C LEU A 15 0.14 -40.39 15.99
N GLY A 16 0.40 -40.38 14.68
CA GLY A 16 1.45 -39.53 14.14
C GLY A 16 1.10 -38.10 14.52
N ALA A 17 1.96 -37.45 15.31
CA ALA A 17 1.92 -36.01 15.46
C ALA A 17 2.15 -35.43 14.06
N PHE A 18 1.08 -34.99 13.39
CA PHE A 18 1.23 -34.17 12.20
C PHE A 18 2.02 -32.93 12.62
N ALA A 19 3.10 -32.63 11.89
CA ALA A 19 3.81 -31.38 12.08
C ALA A 19 2.81 -30.23 11.94
N ARG A 20 2.84 -29.26 12.87
CA ARG A 20 1.94 -28.11 12.80
C ARG A 20 2.22 -27.33 11.53
N GLN A 21 1.18 -26.94 10.83
CA GLN A 21 1.23 -26.11 9.62
C GLN A 21 0.61 -24.73 9.88
N GLY A 22 1.00 -23.74 9.08
CA GLY A 22 0.46 -22.38 9.12
C GLY A 22 0.94 -21.54 10.29
N ALA A 23 0.00 -21.04 11.10
CA ALA A 23 0.32 -20.07 12.16
C ALA A 23 0.98 -20.71 13.40
N TRP A 24 1.90 -19.96 14.02
CA TRP A 24 2.54 -20.31 15.28
C TRP A 24 1.59 -20.27 16.47
N VAL A 25 0.80 -19.21 16.61
CA VAL A 25 -0.19 -19.07 17.67
C VAL A 25 -1.51 -19.75 17.29
N ASP A 26 -2.32 -20.12 18.29
CA ASP A 26 -3.63 -20.77 18.05
C ASP A 26 -4.72 -19.74 17.75
N GLU A 27 -4.60 -18.56 18.35
CA GLU A 27 -5.62 -17.51 18.30
C GLU A 27 -4.96 -16.12 18.33
N VAL A 28 -5.57 -15.17 17.64
CA VAL A 28 -5.25 -13.75 17.74
C VAL A 28 -6.52 -13.01 18.14
N ILE A 29 -6.42 -12.18 19.18
CA ILE A 29 -7.48 -11.27 19.60
C ILE A 29 -7.00 -9.85 19.28
N LEU A 30 -7.63 -9.19 18.32
CA LEU A 30 -7.38 -7.79 18.00
C LEU A 30 -8.40 -6.91 18.71
N THR A 31 -7.94 -5.84 19.36
CA THR A 31 -8.78 -4.87 20.07
C THR A 31 -8.39 -3.44 19.74
N GLN A 32 -9.33 -2.51 19.89
CA GLN A 32 -9.01 -1.08 19.81
C GLN A 32 -8.45 -0.54 21.14
N GLU A 33 -7.35 0.21 21.07
CA GLU A 33 -6.83 1.07 22.13
C GLU A 33 -6.41 2.41 21.52
N PRO A 34 -7.25 3.46 21.60
CA PRO A 34 -6.95 4.76 20.98
C PRO A 34 -5.79 5.51 21.66
N SER A 35 -5.48 5.20 22.94
CA SER A 35 -4.41 5.86 23.67
C SER A 35 -3.12 5.06 23.60
N THR A 36 -2.14 5.58 22.87
CA THR A 36 -0.78 5.00 22.80
C THR A 36 -0.13 4.86 24.18
N GLY A 37 -0.34 5.83 25.07
CA GLY A 37 0.13 5.76 26.46
C GLY A 37 -0.50 4.60 27.24
N ALA A 38 -1.82 4.43 27.15
CA ALA A 38 -2.52 3.31 27.80
C ALA A 38 -2.09 1.96 27.19
N ALA A 39 -1.84 1.90 25.88
CA ALA A 39 -1.30 0.70 25.24
C ALA A 39 0.06 0.28 25.81
N ILE A 40 0.97 1.24 26.08
CA ILE A 40 2.25 0.94 26.72
C ILE A 40 2.05 0.39 28.14
N GLU A 41 1.11 0.93 28.93
CA GLU A 41 0.81 0.37 30.25
C GLU A 41 0.25 -1.06 30.16
N LYS A 42 -0.65 -1.31 29.21
CA LYS A 42 -1.21 -2.65 28.97
C LYS A 42 -0.15 -3.66 28.54
N LEU A 43 0.83 -3.25 27.73
CA LEU A 43 2.00 -4.07 27.38
C LEU A 43 2.85 -4.42 28.61
N LEU A 44 3.08 -3.45 29.50
CA LEU A 44 3.83 -3.68 30.74
C LEU A 44 3.07 -4.63 31.67
N ALA A 45 1.76 -4.43 31.81
CA ALA A 45 0.86 -5.27 32.60
C ALA A 45 0.68 -6.68 32.01
N GLY A 46 0.93 -6.86 30.71
CA GLY A 46 0.71 -8.13 30.00
C GLY A 46 -0.72 -8.40 29.61
N GLU A 47 -1.53 -7.34 29.53
CA GLU A 47 -2.91 -7.40 29.03
C GLU A 47 -2.96 -7.49 27.50
N ILE A 48 -1.94 -6.93 26.83
CA ILE A 48 -1.69 -7.07 25.40
C ILE A 48 -0.23 -7.48 25.16
N ASP A 49 0.02 -8.10 24.01
CA ASP A 49 1.32 -8.62 23.61
C ASP A 49 2.02 -7.72 22.58
N VAL A 50 1.24 -7.07 21.71
CA VAL A 50 1.70 -6.15 20.67
C VAL A 50 0.74 -4.97 20.55
N TYR A 51 1.26 -3.76 20.42
CA TYR A 51 0.49 -2.65 19.86
C TYR A 51 0.96 -2.44 18.42
N ALA A 52 0.19 -2.90 17.43
CA ALA A 52 0.71 -3.12 16.07
C ALA A 52 0.92 -1.83 15.26
N PHE A 53 0.23 -0.74 15.64
CA PHE A 53 0.35 0.53 14.92
C PHE A 53 1.57 1.33 15.38
N SER A 54 2.16 2.07 14.45
CA SER A 54 3.38 2.83 14.72
C SER A 54 3.12 4.04 15.62
N ILE A 55 4.00 4.24 16.60
CA ILE A 55 4.01 5.36 17.55
C ILE A 55 5.21 6.26 17.21
N SER A 56 5.03 7.57 17.38
CA SER A 56 6.08 8.59 17.15
C SER A 56 6.39 9.44 18.40
N ASP A 57 5.70 9.21 19.52
CA ASP A 57 5.91 9.95 20.76
C ASP A 57 7.26 9.61 21.42
N ARG A 58 8.10 10.62 21.58
CA ARG A 58 9.45 10.49 22.15
C ARG A 58 9.49 10.01 23.60
N ALA A 59 8.51 10.42 24.42
CA ALA A 59 8.47 10.05 25.84
C ALA A 59 8.06 8.58 25.99
N LEU A 60 7.11 8.13 25.18
CA LEU A 60 6.73 6.73 25.10
C LEU A 60 7.87 5.88 24.54
N PHE A 61 8.59 6.35 23.51
CA PHE A 61 9.76 5.65 23.01
C PHE A 61 10.85 5.47 24.08
N ALA A 62 11.21 6.54 24.79
CA ALA A 62 12.19 6.47 25.88
C ALA A 62 11.74 5.49 26.97
N LYS A 63 10.44 5.47 27.30
CA LYS A 63 9.86 4.51 28.26
C LYS A 63 9.97 3.06 27.77
N VAL A 64 9.66 2.80 26.50
CA VAL A 64 9.75 1.46 25.90
C VAL A 64 11.21 1.00 25.81
N ALA A 65 12.10 1.85 25.31
CA ALA A 65 13.52 1.53 25.15
C ALA A 65 14.24 1.27 26.50
N ALA A 66 13.79 1.90 27.59
CA ALA A 66 14.33 1.68 28.93
C ALA A 66 13.74 0.44 29.64
N SER A 67 12.68 -0.17 29.10
CA SER A 67 12.00 -1.29 29.75
C SER A 67 12.67 -2.63 29.41
N PRO A 68 13.03 -3.47 30.41
CA PRO A 68 13.54 -4.81 30.15
C PRO A 68 12.45 -5.80 29.71
N GLU A 69 11.17 -5.44 29.85
CA GLU A 69 10.03 -6.30 29.49
C GLU A 69 9.48 -6.05 28.09
N LEU A 70 9.87 -4.93 27.47
CA LEU A 70 9.39 -4.52 26.16
C LEU A 70 10.52 -4.53 25.14
N LYS A 71 10.12 -4.54 23.88
CA LYS A 71 10.98 -4.25 22.74
C LYS A 71 10.19 -3.50 21.69
N TYR A 72 10.85 -3.13 20.59
CA TYR A 72 10.24 -2.41 19.51
C TYR A 72 10.89 -2.73 18.16
N TRP A 73 10.15 -2.49 17.09
CA TRP A 73 10.68 -2.40 15.72
C TRP A 73 10.55 -0.96 15.24
N LEU A 74 11.58 -0.45 14.57
CA LEU A 74 11.52 0.85 13.91
C LEU A 74 10.94 0.71 12.50
N SER A 75 10.23 1.73 12.04
CA SER A 75 9.70 1.81 10.67
C SER A 75 9.95 3.20 10.07
N TYR A 76 10.19 3.25 8.75
CA TYR A 76 10.71 4.43 8.04
C TYR A 76 9.78 4.93 6.93
N GLY A 77 8.52 4.51 6.92
CA GLY A 77 7.54 4.80 5.87
C GLY A 77 6.76 6.09 6.05
N SER A 78 7.21 7.06 6.86
CA SER A 78 6.53 8.36 6.95
C SER A 78 7.54 9.50 6.93
N PHE A 79 7.19 10.61 6.29
CA PHE A 79 8.05 11.78 6.19
C PHE A 79 7.23 13.07 6.29
N ASN A 80 7.86 14.12 6.80
CA ASN A 80 7.28 15.46 6.90
C ASN A 80 7.92 16.43 5.92
N ASP A 81 7.12 17.40 5.52
CA ASP A 81 7.52 18.46 4.62
C ASP A 81 6.93 19.81 5.04
N PHE A 82 7.45 20.87 4.44
CA PHE A 82 6.81 22.17 4.37
C PHE A 82 6.43 22.42 2.91
N THR A 83 5.14 22.27 2.62
CA THR A 83 4.56 22.52 1.31
C THR A 83 4.24 24.00 1.19
N MET A 84 4.64 24.62 0.08
CA MET A 84 4.39 26.04 -0.17
C MET A 84 3.38 26.24 -1.29
N ASN A 85 2.50 27.23 -1.10
CA ASN A 85 1.60 27.69 -2.13
C ASN A 85 2.40 28.47 -3.19
N HIS A 86 2.76 27.80 -4.28
CA HIS A 86 3.48 28.41 -5.38
C HIS A 86 2.61 29.31 -6.26
N SER A 87 1.28 29.35 -6.08
CA SER A 87 0.35 30.19 -6.85
C SER A 87 0.62 30.16 -8.36
N SER A 88 0.85 28.97 -8.91
CA SER A 88 1.22 28.76 -10.32
C SER A 88 2.49 29.50 -10.77
N ASP A 89 3.50 29.54 -9.89
CA ASP A 89 4.76 30.29 -10.08
C ASP A 89 4.53 31.79 -10.36
N ASN A 90 3.50 32.36 -9.74
CA ASN A 90 3.17 33.78 -9.80
C ASN A 90 3.35 34.43 -8.42
N PRO A 91 4.14 35.53 -8.30
CA PRO A 91 4.33 36.24 -7.04
C PRO A 91 3.08 36.99 -6.54
N PHE A 92 1.94 36.89 -7.20
CA PHE A 92 0.69 37.53 -6.77
C PHE A 92 -0.49 36.56 -6.79
N PHE A 93 -1.33 36.66 -5.76
CA PHE A 93 -2.65 36.05 -5.76
C PHE A 93 -3.61 36.84 -6.67
N LYS A 94 -4.78 36.25 -6.98
CA LYS A 94 -5.82 36.85 -7.81
C LYS A 94 -6.32 38.21 -7.29
N ASP A 95 -6.24 38.44 -5.99
CA ASP A 95 -6.64 39.69 -5.34
C ASP A 95 -5.52 40.76 -5.27
N GLY A 96 -4.35 40.47 -5.85
CA GLY A 96 -3.22 41.39 -5.93
C GLY A 96 -2.31 41.39 -4.70
N ARG A 97 -2.60 40.59 -3.65
CA ARG A 97 -1.66 40.39 -2.54
C ARG A 97 -0.40 39.69 -3.03
N LEU A 98 0.76 40.17 -2.56
CA LEU A 98 2.06 39.56 -2.84
C LEU A 98 2.18 38.20 -2.13
N ASN A 99 2.58 37.18 -2.87
CA ASN A 99 2.94 35.86 -2.39
C ASN A 99 4.43 35.58 -2.69
N PRO A 100 5.33 35.73 -1.71
CA PRO A 100 6.76 35.48 -1.91
C PRO A 100 7.06 34.07 -2.44
N PHE A 101 6.28 33.05 -2.07
CA PHE A 101 6.47 31.68 -2.52
C PHE A 101 6.08 31.44 -3.98
N GLY A 102 5.50 32.43 -4.66
CA GLY A 102 5.40 32.43 -6.12
C GLY A 102 6.74 32.59 -6.84
N VAL A 103 7.81 32.98 -6.13
CA VAL A 103 9.16 33.14 -6.68
C VAL A 103 10.02 31.91 -6.38
N PRO A 104 10.51 31.17 -7.40
CA PRO A 104 11.32 29.96 -7.19
C PRO A 104 12.56 30.18 -6.32
N ALA A 105 13.28 31.30 -6.48
CA ALA A 105 14.46 31.61 -5.67
C ALA A 105 14.13 31.80 -4.17
N ILE A 106 12.96 32.36 -3.83
CA ILE A 106 12.50 32.48 -2.44
C ILE A 106 12.15 31.10 -1.88
N ARG A 107 11.55 30.22 -2.69
CA ARG A 107 11.28 28.83 -2.28
C ARG A 107 12.57 28.05 -2.06
N GLU A 108 13.53 28.12 -2.98
CA GLU A 108 14.84 27.47 -2.82
C GLU A 108 15.56 27.98 -1.57
N ALA A 109 15.45 29.29 -1.27
CA ALA A 109 16.03 29.90 -0.08
C ALA A 109 15.55 29.26 1.23
N MET A 110 14.35 28.66 1.23
CA MET A 110 13.79 27.99 2.41
C MET A 110 14.63 26.79 2.88
N HIS A 111 15.41 26.16 1.98
CA HIS A 111 16.33 25.07 2.38
C HIS A 111 17.34 25.53 3.43
N TRP A 112 17.86 26.76 3.31
CA TRP A 112 18.91 27.27 4.18
C TRP A 112 18.38 27.94 5.45
N ILE A 113 17.11 28.37 5.49
CA ILE A 113 16.53 28.99 6.71
C ILE A 113 15.87 27.98 7.66
N ILE A 114 15.69 26.73 7.23
CA ILE A 114 15.08 25.66 8.03
C ILE A 114 16.17 24.67 8.45
N ASP A 115 16.45 24.62 9.76
CA ASP A 115 17.38 23.66 10.34
C ASP A 115 16.70 22.30 10.55
N ARG A 116 16.94 21.38 9.61
CA ARG A 116 16.41 20.01 9.67
C ARG A 116 17.03 19.18 10.79
N TYR A 117 18.26 19.48 11.20
CA TYR A 117 18.92 18.81 12.32
C TYR A 117 18.28 19.24 13.64
N TYR A 118 17.95 20.52 13.80
CA TYR A 118 17.16 20.99 14.93
C TYR A 118 15.80 20.30 14.99
N ILE A 119 15.09 20.19 13.86
CA ILE A 119 13.81 19.47 13.80
C ILE A 119 13.99 18.00 14.24
N ALA A 120 14.94 17.28 13.67
CA ALA A 120 15.15 15.87 13.96
C ALA A 120 15.59 15.60 15.42
N ASN A 121 16.50 16.41 15.95
CA ASN A 121 17.11 16.18 17.26
C ASN A 121 16.30 16.80 18.40
N GLU A 122 15.91 18.07 18.29
CA GLU A 122 15.30 18.82 19.39
C GLU A 122 13.77 18.67 19.42
N ILE A 123 13.12 18.76 18.27
CA ILE A 123 11.65 18.62 18.17
C ILE A 123 11.26 17.14 18.24
N MET A 124 11.87 16.29 17.41
CA MET A 124 11.49 14.87 17.29
C MET A 124 12.27 13.93 18.23
N GLY A 125 13.24 14.44 19.00
CA GLY A 125 13.94 13.65 20.02
C GLY A 125 14.71 12.44 19.47
N GLY A 126 15.24 12.53 18.24
CA GLY A 126 15.98 11.44 17.59
C GLY A 126 15.11 10.39 16.87
N LEU A 127 13.78 10.50 16.94
CA LEU A 127 12.83 9.68 16.17
C LEU A 127 12.61 10.21 14.74
N ALA A 128 13.67 10.74 14.15
CA ALA A 128 13.68 11.22 12.78
C ALA A 128 15.11 11.24 12.23
N THR A 129 15.22 11.34 10.91
CA THR A 129 16.46 11.66 10.19
C THR A 129 16.20 12.90 9.33
N PRO A 130 17.11 13.89 9.27
CA PRO A 130 17.01 15.00 8.34
C PRO A 130 16.81 14.53 6.90
N LYS A 131 15.91 15.19 6.16
CA LYS A 131 15.57 14.81 4.79
C LYS A 131 15.72 16.00 3.85
N PHE A 132 16.61 15.87 2.85
CA PHE A 132 16.92 16.94 1.91
C PHE A 132 16.33 16.72 0.51
N CYS A 133 15.89 15.52 0.18
CA CYS A 133 15.25 15.21 -1.10
C CYS A 133 14.12 14.19 -0.91
N TYR A 134 13.38 13.88 -1.97
CA TYR A 134 12.26 12.92 -1.90
C TYR A 134 12.70 11.49 -1.51
N LEU A 135 13.93 11.09 -1.87
CA LEU A 135 14.41 9.71 -1.64
C LEU A 135 14.42 9.34 -0.16
N ASN A 136 14.10 8.09 0.13
CA ASN A 136 14.17 7.56 1.48
C ASN A 136 15.57 6.96 1.68
N PRO A 137 16.34 7.42 2.68
CA PRO A 137 17.72 6.96 2.88
C PRO A 137 17.82 5.48 3.24
N GLU A 138 16.74 4.84 3.69
CA GLU A 138 16.74 3.42 4.05
C GLU A 138 16.30 2.50 2.91
N PHE A 139 15.80 3.04 1.80
CA PHE A 139 15.35 2.26 0.64
C PHE A 139 16.46 2.08 -0.40
N PRO A 140 16.38 1.08 -1.31
CA PRO A 140 17.46 0.77 -2.24
C PRO A 140 18.05 1.96 -3.03
N ASP A 141 17.22 2.89 -3.51
CA ASP A 141 17.73 4.06 -4.24
C ASP A 141 18.56 4.99 -3.35
N GLY A 142 18.10 5.32 -2.14
CA GLY A 142 18.86 6.16 -1.22
C GLY A 142 20.03 5.44 -0.56
N LYS A 143 19.81 4.22 -0.09
CA LYS A 143 20.78 3.45 0.72
C LYS A 143 21.92 2.86 -0.08
N VAL A 144 21.63 2.35 -1.28
CA VAL A 144 22.56 1.52 -2.06
C VAL A 144 22.99 2.22 -3.34
N ARG A 145 22.07 2.84 -4.09
CA ARG A 145 22.37 3.33 -5.44
C ARG A 145 22.92 4.77 -5.47
N TYR A 146 22.35 5.67 -4.66
CA TYR A 146 22.65 7.10 -4.70
C TYR A 146 22.95 7.75 -3.33
N PRO A 147 23.62 7.08 -2.38
CA PRO A 147 23.94 7.71 -1.09
C PRO A 147 24.82 8.95 -1.25
N ASP A 148 25.71 8.94 -2.25
CA ASP A 148 26.62 10.04 -2.55
C ASP A 148 25.89 11.29 -3.10
N LEU A 149 24.83 11.10 -3.88
CA LEU A 149 24.00 12.21 -4.35
C LEU A 149 23.19 12.83 -3.21
N MET A 150 22.74 12.02 -2.25
CA MET A 150 22.02 12.50 -1.07
C MET A 150 22.95 13.31 -0.15
N GLU A 151 24.16 12.82 0.10
CA GLU A 151 25.20 13.53 0.86
C GLU A 151 25.54 14.88 0.20
N ALA A 152 25.70 14.92 -1.13
CA ALA A 152 25.98 16.16 -1.85
C ALA A 152 24.86 17.21 -1.74
N LEU A 153 23.60 16.78 -1.76
CA LEU A 153 22.44 17.68 -1.55
C LEU A 153 22.39 18.18 -0.12
N GLU A 154 22.63 17.31 0.85
CA GLU A 154 22.68 17.66 2.26
C GLU A 154 23.77 18.69 2.55
N ASP A 155 24.97 18.51 2.01
CA ASP A 155 26.06 19.46 2.14
C ASP A 155 25.70 20.83 1.54
N TYR A 156 25.14 20.84 0.31
CA TYR A 156 24.80 22.09 -0.39
C TYR A 156 23.62 22.86 0.23
N TYR A 157 22.61 22.14 0.68
CA TYR A 157 21.39 22.68 1.30
C TYR A 157 21.43 22.66 2.84
N SER A 158 22.61 22.45 3.43
CA SER A 158 22.84 22.52 4.87
C SER A 158 22.41 23.88 5.43
N TYR A 159 21.97 23.92 6.69
CA TYR A 159 21.43 25.12 7.31
C TYR A 159 22.42 26.30 7.26
N ASP A 160 21.98 27.42 6.66
CA ASP A 160 22.71 28.67 6.58
C ASP A 160 21.70 29.83 6.53
N PHE A 161 21.23 30.22 7.71
CA PHE A 161 20.16 31.20 7.83
C PHE A 161 20.48 32.53 7.13
N GLU A 162 21.73 33.00 7.22
CA GLU A 162 22.12 34.28 6.63
C GLU A 162 22.16 34.20 5.10
N LYS A 163 22.59 33.08 4.52
CA LYS A 163 22.50 32.85 3.07
C LYS A 163 21.05 32.86 2.58
N GLY A 164 20.18 32.08 3.22
CA GLY A 164 18.76 32.01 2.84
C GLY A 164 18.08 33.37 2.98
N LYS A 165 18.32 34.07 4.10
CA LYS A 165 17.83 35.43 4.34
C LYS A 165 18.31 36.41 3.27
N ALA A 166 19.60 36.40 2.90
CA ALA A 166 20.15 37.30 1.89
C ALA A 166 19.45 37.14 0.52
N ILE A 167 19.19 35.90 0.10
CA ILE A 167 18.45 35.60 -1.14
C ILE A 167 17.02 36.15 -1.05
N ILE A 168 16.32 35.89 0.06
CA ILE A 168 14.95 36.39 0.25
C ILE A 168 14.93 37.93 0.22
N GLU A 169 15.87 38.60 0.90
CA GLU A 169 15.95 40.05 0.89
C GLU A 169 16.19 40.63 -0.52
N GLU A 170 17.04 39.99 -1.32
CA GLU A 170 17.30 40.40 -2.70
C GLU A 170 16.03 40.28 -3.55
N GLU A 171 15.36 39.14 -3.52
CA GLU A 171 14.15 38.88 -4.31
C GLU A 171 12.97 39.75 -3.87
N MET A 172 12.78 39.96 -2.57
CA MET A 172 11.74 40.86 -2.05
C MET A 172 11.94 42.30 -2.54
N LYS A 173 13.20 42.79 -2.58
CA LYS A 173 13.51 44.11 -3.15
C LYS A 173 13.23 44.17 -4.65
N LYS A 174 13.50 43.11 -5.41
CA LYS A 174 13.15 43.02 -6.86
C LYS A 174 11.64 43.08 -7.09
N LEU A 175 10.85 42.52 -6.17
CA LEU A 175 9.40 42.59 -6.18
C LEU A 175 8.85 43.98 -5.79
N GLY A 176 9.71 44.91 -5.40
CA GLY A 176 9.30 46.26 -4.95
C GLY A 176 8.81 46.31 -3.51
N ALA A 177 9.12 45.30 -2.69
CA ALA A 177 8.86 45.33 -1.26
C ALA A 177 9.97 46.06 -0.51
N GLU A 178 9.61 46.70 0.60
CA GLU A 178 10.49 47.48 1.46
C GLU A 178 10.56 46.86 2.85
N LEU A 179 11.76 46.82 3.43
CA LEU A 179 11.96 46.37 4.80
C LEU A 179 11.91 47.58 5.73
N VAL A 180 10.80 47.74 6.46
CA VAL A 180 10.55 48.86 7.37
C VAL A 180 10.46 48.30 8.80
N ASP A 181 11.29 48.81 9.71
CA ASP A 181 11.38 48.36 11.10
C ASP A 181 11.54 46.83 11.25
N GLY A 182 12.29 46.22 10.32
CA GLY A 182 12.53 44.77 10.29
C GLY A 182 11.33 43.94 9.79
N LYS A 183 10.31 44.57 9.21
CA LYS A 183 9.16 43.91 8.58
C LYS A 183 9.01 44.26 7.11
N TRP A 184 8.62 43.28 6.29
CA TRP A 184 8.38 43.48 4.87
C TRP A 184 7.05 44.16 4.61
N TYR A 185 7.06 45.20 3.78
CA TYR A 185 5.88 45.89 3.27
C TYR A 185 5.87 45.90 1.75
N TYR A 186 4.70 45.73 1.15
CA TYR A 186 4.46 45.91 -0.28
C TYR A 186 3.24 46.81 -0.47
N ASN A 187 3.37 47.87 -1.26
CA ASN A 187 2.33 48.90 -1.43
C ASN A 187 1.74 49.44 -0.11
N GLY A 188 2.61 49.63 0.90
CA GLY A 188 2.23 50.14 2.23
C GLY A 188 1.50 49.14 3.13
N GLN A 189 1.33 47.89 2.72
CA GLN A 189 0.74 46.81 3.53
C GLN A 189 1.80 45.80 3.94
N PRO A 190 1.76 45.24 5.16
CA PRO A 190 2.69 44.19 5.57
C PRO A 190 2.53 42.95 4.68
N VAL A 191 3.65 42.32 4.33
CA VAL A 191 3.64 41.03 3.62
C VAL A 191 3.29 39.93 4.62
N GLU A 192 2.01 39.55 4.63
CA GLU A 192 1.45 38.53 5.52
C GLU A 192 1.56 37.13 4.91
N LEU A 193 2.13 36.19 5.66
CA LEU A 193 2.18 34.76 5.32
C LEU A 193 1.25 33.96 6.23
N LYS A 194 0.22 33.35 5.65
CA LYS A 194 -0.70 32.44 6.35
C LYS A 194 -0.14 31.03 6.34
N ILE A 195 0.29 30.55 7.50
CA ILE A 195 0.89 29.23 7.65
C ILE A 195 -0.10 28.30 8.34
N LEU A 196 -0.50 27.25 7.63
CA LEU A 196 -1.38 26.20 8.14
C LEU A 196 -0.54 25.17 8.92
N ILE A 197 -0.84 25.00 10.20
CA ILE A 197 -0.07 24.17 11.13
C ILE A 197 -0.95 23.03 11.65
N ARG A 198 -0.51 21.80 11.40
CA ARG A 198 -1.16 20.62 11.94
C ARG A 198 -0.89 20.43 13.43
N ILE A 199 -1.90 20.02 14.18
CA ILE A 199 -1.83 19.94 15.65
C ILE A 199 -1.85 18.52 16.22
N GLU A 200 -2.01 17.49 15.38
CA GLU A 200 -2.17 16.11 15.87
C GLU A 200 -0.84 15.42 16.23
N ASP A 201 0.29 16.01 15.87
CA ASP A 201 1.63 15.44 16.09
C ASP A 201 2.72 16.53 16.15
N GLU A 202 4.00 16.13 16.03
CA GLU A 202 5.18 17.00 16.14
C GLU A 202 5.15 18.19 15.18
N ARG A 203 4.33 18.13 14.11
CA ARG A 203 4.16 19.23 13.16
C ARG A 203 3.71 20.53 13.79
N LYS A 204 3.05 20.52 14.94
CA LYS A 204 2.73 21.76 15.65
C LYS A 204 4.02 22.52 15.97
N LEU A 205 4.98 21.84 16.59
CA LEU A 205 6.26 22.42 17.00
C LEU A 205 7.13 22.77 15.78
N ILE A 206 7.09 21.94 14.73
CA ILE A 206 7.76 22.23 13.46
C ILE A 206 7.19 23.51 12.83
N GLY A 207 5.86 23.63 12.77
CA GLY A 207 5.18 24.79 12.22
C GLY A 207 5.51 26.06 13.00
N ASP A 208 5.49 25.99 14.33
CA ASP A 208 5.88 27.10 15.20
C ASP A 208 7.34 27.54 14.90
N TYR A 209 8.26 26.59 14.85
CA TYR A 209 9.66 26.84 14.51
C TYR A 209 9.84 27.51 13.13
N ILE A 210 9.19 26.98 12.09
CA ILE A 210 9.28 27.56 10.73
C ILE A 210 8.71 28.98 10.71
N CYS A 211 7.60 29.23 11.41
CA CYS A 211 7.03 30.56 11.53
C CYS A 211 7.99 31.53 12.22
N ASP A 212 8.69 31.10 13.27
CA ASP A 212 9.70 31.91 13.94
C ASP A 212 10.87 32.25 13.00
N GLN A 213 11.30 31.32 12.14
CA GLN A 213 12.33 31.59 11.12
C GLN A 213 11.85 32.62 10.10
N LEU A 214 10.63 32.49 9.58
CA LEU A 214 10.03 33.45 8.65
C LEU A 214 9.89 34.86 9.27
N GLU A 215 9.51 34.94 10.55
CA GLU A 215 9.41 36.20 11.27
C GLU A 215 10.77 36.89 11.46
N LYS A 216 11.85 36.12 11.66
CA LYS A 216 13.24 36.62 11.73
C LYS A 216 13.75 37.14 10.38
N VAL A 217 13.25 36.61 9.27
CA VAL A 217 13.52 37.13 7.91
C VAL A 217 12.73 38.41 7.62
N GLY A 218 11.73 38.73 8.46
CA GLY A 218 10.98 39.97 8.42
C GLY A 218 9.55 39.82 7.90
N PHE A 219 9.05 38.61 7.66
CA PHE A 219 7.65 38.44 7.30
C PHE A 219 6.72 38.66 8.51
N THR A 220 5.49 39.05 8.24
CA THR A 220 4.39 38.98 9.22
C THR A 220 3.73 37.62 9.05
N VAL A 221 3.67 36.80 10.10
CA VAL A 221 3.17 35.42 9.98
C VAL A 221 1.87 35.26 10.74
N VAL A 222 0.87 34.70 10.07
CA VAL A 222 -0.41 34.28 10.65
C VAL A 222 -0.41 32.76 10.78
N ARG A 223 -0.28 32.27 12.01
CA ARG A 223 -0.33 30.83 12.34
C ARG A 223 -1.80 30.38 12.39
N GLN A 224 -2.18 29.44 11.53
CA GLN A 224 -3.51 28.85 11.49
C GLN A 224 -3.42 27.38 11.90
N TYR A 225 -3.85 27.08 13.11
CA TYR A 225 -3.84 25.72 13.65
C TYR A 225 -5.10 24.96 13.28
N GLY A 226 -4.97 23.69 12.92
CA GLY A 226 -6.11 22.81 12.66
C GLY A 226 -5.70 21.35 12.51
N ILE A 227 -6.69 20.46 12.47
CA ILE A 227 -6.47 19.05 12.13
C ILE A 227 -6.50 18.83 10.62
N SER A 228 -6.00 17.69 10.15
CA SER A 228 -5.88 17.34 8.74
C SER A 228 -7.18 17.51 7.97
N ARG A 229 -8.32 17.09 8.55
CA ARG A 229 -9.65 17.20 7.93
C ARG A 229 -10.13 18.64 7.74
N GLU A 230 -9.69 19.56 8.60
CA GLU A 230 -10.06 20.98 8.53
C GLU A 230 -9.15 21.75 7.58
N LEU A 231 -7.86 21.37 7.52
CA LEU A 231 -6.86 22.06 6.71
C LEU A 231 -6.82 21.55 5.26
N SER A 232 -7.12 20.27 4.99
CA SER A 232 -7.05 19.72 3.62
C SER A 232 -7.93 20.44 2.60
N PRO A 233 -9.19 20.85 2.90
CA PRO A 233 -9.98 21.62 1.94
C PRO A 233 -9.34 22.98 1.58
N ILE A 234 -8.41 23.48 2.41
CA ILE A 234 -7.73 24.75 2.20
C ILE A 234 -6.43 24.56 1.41
N TRP A 235 -5.49 23.71 1.88
CA TRP A 235 -4.17 23.67 1.25
C TRP A 235 -4.12 22.87 -0.06
N ILE A 236 -4.85 21.76 -0.12
CA ILE A 236 -4.80 20.85 -1.28
C ILE A 236 -6.05 20.97 -2.15
N GLY A 237 -7.20 21.28 -1.54
CA GLY A 237 -8.51 21.31 -2.18
C GLY A 237 -8.96 22.66 -2.73
N SER A 238 -8.39 23.78 -2.30
CA SER A 238 -8.73 25.10 -2.83
C SER A 238 -7.90 25.46 -4.06
N ASP A 239 -8.36 26.43 -4.84
CA ASP A 239 -7.52 27.04 -5.88
C ASP A 239 -6.34 27.78 -5.20
N PRO A 240 -5.07 27.40 -5.48
CA PRO A 240 -3.91 28.01 -4.82
C PRO A 240 -3.78 29.51 -5.10
N THR A 241 -4.36 30.02 -6.20
CA THR A 241 -4.28 31.43 -6.60
C THR A 241 -5.20 32.36 -5.80
N GLU A 242 -6.10 31.81 -4.97
CA GLU A 242 -7.01 32.59 -4.10
C GLU A 242 -6.31 33.17 -2.86
N GLY A 243 -5.12 32.66 -2.51
CA GLY A 243 -4.34 33.19 -1.39
C GLY A 243 -4.98 32.98 -0.01
N LEU A 244 -5.66 31.84 0.16
CA LEU A 244 -6.18 31.39 1.46
C LEU A 244 -5.06 30.98 2.41
N TRP A 245 -3.92 30.56 1.88
CA TRP A 245 -2.75 30.08 2.62
C TRP A 245 -1.45 30.34 1.83
N ASN A 246 -0.31 30.31 2.51
CA ASN A 246 1.03 30.46 1.92
C ASN A 246 1.91 29.22 2.16
N GLY A 247 1.83 28.60 3.33
CA GLY A 247 2.60 27.39 3.64
C GLY A 247 1.82 26.42 4.52
N TYR A 248 2.20 25.14 4.48
CA TYR A 248 1.55 24.07 5.23
C TYR A 248 2.57 23.05 5.75
N THR A 249 2.42 22.63 7.00
CA THR A 249 3.20 21.52 7.58
C THR A 249 2.65 20.18 7.10
N GLY A 250 3.26 19.62 6.05
CA GLY A 250 2.82 18.41 5.37
C GLY A 250 3.36 17.11 5.95
N GLY A 251 2.84 16.01 5.42
CA GLY A 251 3.37 14.69 5.71
C GLY A 251 2.75 13.62 4.82
N TRP A 252 3.55 12.63 4.49
CA TRP A 252 3.21 11.56 3.55
C TRP A 252 3.60 10.19 4.14
N VAL A 253 3.04 9.14 3.55
CA VAL A 253 3.28 7.75 3.98
C VAL A 253 3.65 6.90 2.77
N THR A 254 4.56 5.96 2.96
CA THR A 254 4.86 4.85 2.07
C THR A 254 4.68 3.55 2.85
N THR A 255 3.88 2.64 2.31
CA THR A 255 3.43 1.42 3.02
C THR A 255 4.24 0.17 2.68
N ALA A 256 5.28 0.30 1.85
CA ALA A 256 6.19 -0.77 1.45
C ALA A 256 7.57 -0.21 1.12
N VAL A 257 8.60 -1.07 1.16
CA VAL A 257 9.95 -0.72 0.71
C VAL A 257 9.95 -0.51 -0.81
N SER A 258 10.09 0.74 -1.26
CA SER A 258 10.14 1.04 -2.70
C SER A 258 11.51 0.74 -3.27
N ARG A 259 11.55 -0.15 -4.28
CA ARG A 259 12.79 -0.50 -5.00
C ARG A 259 13.11 0.43 -6.17
N ASP A 260 12.18 1.32 -6.54
CA ASP A 260 12.31 2.31 -7.60
C ASP A 260 11.56 3.58 -7.19
N GLN A 261 12.30 4.55 -6.66
CA GLN A 261 11.77 5.84 -6.21
C GLN A 261 11.72 6.89 -7.34
N GLY A 262 12.06 6.51 -8.58
CA GLY A 262 12.08 7.43 -9.72
C GLY A 262 10.68 7.92 -10.12
N THR A 263 9.64 7.18 -9.77
CA THR A 263 8.24 7.54 -10.06
C THR A 263 7.77 8.75 -9.26
N GLY A 264 8.33 8.99 -8.08
CA GLY A 264 7.90 10.07 -7.18
C GLY A 264 8.17 11.47 -7.73
N PHE A 265 9.10 11.64 -8.69
CA PHE A 265 9.32 12.95 -9.29
C PHE A 265 8.07 13.44 -10.07
N ASN A 266 7.43 12.55 -10.83
CA ASN A 266 6.17 12.87 -11.49
C ASN A 266 5.05 13.13 -10.47
N GLN A 267 5.07 12.45 -9.32
CA GLN A 267 4.09 12.63 -8.26
C GLN A 267 4.09 14.04 -7.67
N PHE A 268 5.27 14.53 -7.27
CA PHE A 268 5.36 15.77 -6.47
C PHE A 268 5.69 17.02 -7.26
N TYR A 269 6.26 16.86 -8.46
CA TYR A 269 6.81 17.98 -9.24
C TYR A 269 6.16 18.15 -10.60
N THR A 270 5.10 17.40 -10.93
CA THR A 270 4.38 17.55 -12.21
C THR A 270 2.87 17.44 -12.02
N THR A 271 2.11 17.72 -13.07
CA THR A 271 0.64 17.61 -13.07
C THR A 271 0.13 16.20 -13.39
N ARG A 272 1.01 15.20 -13.60
CA ARG A 272 0.66 13.90 -14.21
C ARG A 272 0.01 12.88 -13.26
N ILE A 273 0.17 13.04 -11.95
CA ILE A 273 -0.18 11.98 -10.98
C ILE A 273 -1.21 12.45 -9.95
N LEU A 274 -0.93 13.54 -9.22
CA LEU A 274 -1.80 14.00 -8.16
C LEU A 274 -2.92 14.89 -8.73
N PRO A 275 -4.21 14.52 -8.60
CA PRO A 275 -5.32 15.22 -9.24
C PRO A 275 -5.76 16.49 -8.50
N TRP A 276 -5.10 16.82 -7.39
CA TRP A 276 -5.55 17.91 -6.52
C TRP A 276 -5.15 19.30 -7.04
N PRO A 277 -5.99 20.33 -6.84
CA PRO A 277 -5.77 21.69 -7.33
C PRO A 277 -4.36 22.27 -7.13
N LEU A 278 -3.73 22.07 -5.97
CA LEU A 278 -2.36 22.51 -5.73
C LEU A 278 -1.37 21.95 -6.77
N PHE A 279 -1.39 20.63 -6.98
CA PHE A 279 -0.48 19.96 -7.90
C PHE A 279 -0.85 20.20 -9.37
N GLN A 280 -2.14 20.37 -9.67
CA GLN A 280 -2.59 20.74 -11.02
C GLN A 280 -2.23 22.18 -11.41
N ALA A 281 -1.91 23.03 -10.44
CA ALA A 281 -1.44 24.39 -10.68
C ALA A 281 0.08 24.48 -10.96
N LEU A 282 0.83 23.37 -10.84
CA LEU A 282 2.27 23.37 -11.08
C LEU A 282 2.59 23.84 -12.50
N LYS A 283 3.64 24.66 -12.61
CA LYS A 283 4.12 25.21 -13.89
C LYS A 283 5.45 24.63 -14.32
N THR A 284 5.80 23.46 -13.81
CA THR A 284 7.10 22.80 -14.05
C THR A 284 7.44 22.69 -15.54
N ALA A 285 6.49 22.32 -16.39
CA ALA A 285 6.73 22.21 -17.83
C ALA A 285 7.08 23.56 -18.49
N GLU A 286 6.59 24.68 -17.94
CA GLU A 286 6.85 26.02 -18.46
C GLU A 286 8.05 26.71 -17.79
N THR A 287 8.22 26.54 -16.47
CA THR A 287 9.21 27.27 -15.67
C THR A 287 10.49 26.49 -15.45
N MET A 288 10.45 25.15 -15.58
CA MET A 288 11.62 24.29 -15.50
C MET A 288 11.46 22.99 -16.32
N PRO A 289 11.38 23.12 -17.66
CA PRO A 289 11.06 22.01 -18.57
C PRO A 289 12.00 20.83 -18.44
N GLU A 290 13.27 21.04 -18.06
CA GLU A 290 14.23 19.96 -17.84
C GLU A 290 13.76 19.02 -16.72
N LEU A 291 13.18 19.53 -15.63
CA LEU A 291 12.64 18.69 -14.56
C LEU A 291 11.45 17.88 -15.05
N ASP A 292 10.55 18.52 -15.80
CA ASP A 292 9.37 17.86 -16.36
C ASP A 292 9.76 16.68 -17.26
N ILE A 293 10.79 16.87 -18.10
CA ILE A 293 11.31 15.84 -19.00
C ILE A 293 11.96 14.70 -18.20
N VAL A 294 12.88 14.99 -17.26
CA VAL A 294 13.57 13.92 -16.53
C VAL A 294 12.63 13.16 -15.60
N ALA A 295 11.64 13.83 -15.00
CA ALA A 295 10.62 13.20 -14.18
C ALA A 295 9.77 12.21 -14.99
N ASP A 296 9.34 12.60 -16.20
CA ASP A 296 8.56 11.71 -17.08
C ASP A 296 9.40 10.53 -17.58
N ARG A 297 10.68 10.76 -17.92
CA ARG A 297 11.60 9.67 -18.30
C ARG A 297 11.82 8.68 -17.16
N LEU A 298 12.04 9.16 -15.93
CA LEU A 298 12.19 8.27 -14.77
C LEU A 298 10.93 7.47 -14.50
N TYR A 299 9.76 8.12 -14.54
CA TYR A 299 8.46 7.48 -14.31
C TYR A 299 8.15 6.38 -15.35
N ARG A 300 8.40 6.65 -16.63
CA ARG A 300 8.17 5.69 -17.73
C ARG A 300 9.27 4.64 -17.87
N ARG A 301 10.31 4.73 -17.05
CA ARG A 301 11.54 3.93 -17.17
C ARG A 301 12.14 4.05 -18.58
N ASP A 302 12.18 5.27 -19.11
CA ASP A 302 12.71 5.57 -20.44
C ASP A 302 14.22 5.82 -20.38
N TYR A 303 14.95 4.75 -20.08
CA TYR A 303 16.40 4.69 -20.02
C TYR A 303 16.85 3.25 -20.27
N ASN A 304 18.06 3.07 -20.83
CA ASN A 304 18.56 1.77 -21.29
C ASN A 304 19.68 1.21 -20.40
N SER A 305 20.12 1.94 -19.38
CA SER A 305 21.10 1.45 -18.41
C SER A 305 20.96 2.12 -17.04
N MET A 306 21.62 1.54 -16.03
CA MET A 306 21.67 2.09 -14.69
C MET A 306 22.54 3.36 -14.61
N GLU A 307 23.54 3.50 -15.49
CA GLU A 307 24.34 4.71 -15.64
C GLU A 307 23.49 5.86 -16.18
N GLU A 308 22.69 5.61 -17.22
CA GLU A 308 21.75 6.60 -17.74
C GLU A 308 20.71 6.97 -16.68
N ARG A 309 20.16 5.97 -15.97
CA ARG A 309 19.25 6.20 -14.85
C ARG A 309 19.89 7.08 -13.77
N ARG A 310 21.15 6.83 -13.41
CA ARG A 310 21.88 7.64 -12.41
C ARG A 310 21.97 9.10 -12.84
N VAL A 311 22.30 9.38 -14.10
CA VAL A 311 22.34 10.76 -14.62
C VAL A 311 20.97 11.42 -14.52
N LEU A 312 19.89 10.71 -14.85
CA LEU A 312 18.52 11.22 -14.71
C LEU A 312 18.16 11.49 -13.24
N PHE A 313 18.56 10.62 -12.31
CA PHE A 313 18.35 10.83 -10.87
C PHE A 313 19.10 12.05 -10.37
N GLU A 314 20.38 12.21 -10.72
CA GLU A 314 21.17 13.38 -10.35
C GLU A 314 20.50 14.67 -10.84
N GLN A 315 20.09 14.72 -12.11
CA GLN A 315 19.36 15.86 -12.66
C GLN A 315 18.04 16.10 -11.92
N ALA A 316 17.21 15.08 -11.74
CA ALA A 316 15.91 15.19 -11.10
C ALA A 316 16.05 15.67 -9.64
N LEU A 317 17.02 15.15 -8.90
CA LEU A 317 17.30 15.55 -7.52
C LEU A 317 17.69 17.02 -7.43
N TRP A 318 18.69 17.46 -8.20
CA TRP A 318 19.13 18.86 -8.16
C TRP A 318 18.05 19.83 -8.65
N LEU A 319 17.36 19.49 -9.75
CA LEU A 319 16.30 20.33 -10.29
C LEU A 319 15.09 20.40 -9.35
N SER A 320 14.63 19.27 -8.80
CA SER A 320 13.48 19.25 -7.88
C SER A 320 13.75 20.03 -6.59
N ASN A 321 14.96 19.92 -6.04
CA ASN A 321 15.40 20.73 -4.90
C ASN A 321 15.44 22.23 -5.23
N LYS A 322 15.82 22.59 -6.46
CA LYS A 322 15.81 23.98 -6.95
C LYS A 322 14.39 24.51 -7.21
N TYR A 323 13.48 23.67 -7.69
CA TYR A 323 12.07 24.03 -7.88
C TYR A 323 11.38 24.36 -6.56
N ALA A 324 11.71 23.55 -5.55
CA ALA A 324 11.39 23.75 -4.15
C ALA A 324 9.91 24.03 -3.86
N ASN A 325 8.94 23.49 -4.62
CA ASN A 325 7.52 23.62 -4.23
C ASN A 325 7.24 22.95 -2.87
N ILE A 326 8.04 21.95 -2.52
CA ILE A 326 8.03 21.22 -1.26
C ILE A 326 9.45 21.27 -0.67
N ILE A 327 9.56 21.67 0.59
CA ILE A 327 10.77 21.50 1.39
C ILE A 327 10.62 20.24 2.23
N TRP A 328 11.30 19.17 1.85
CA TRP A 328 11.41 17.98 2.68
C TRP A 328 12.10 18.34 4.00
N LEU A 329 11.59 17.84 5.13
CA LEU A 329 12.09 18.18 6.46
C LEU A 329 12.80 16.99 7.09
N VAL A 330 12.07 15.88 7.26
CA VAL A 330 12.55 14.69 7.97
C VAL A 330 11.86 13.42 7.48
N ASP A 331 12.60 12.31 7.48
CA ASP A 331 12.02 10.97 7.50
C ASP A 331 11.76 10.61 8.97
N ARG A 332 10.49 10.32 9.31
CA ARG A 332 10.07 9.97 10.66
C ARG A 332 10.43 8.51 10.93
N LYS A 333 10.91 8.25 12.15
CA LYS A 333 11.08 6.89 12.68
C LYS A 333 9.88 6.58 13.56
N GLY A 334 8.99 5.77 13.02
CA GLY A 334 7.95 5.14 13.80
C GLY A 334 8.50 3.99 14.64
N PHE A 335 7.84 3.63 15.73
CA PHE A 335 8.13 2.39 16.44
C PHE A 335 6.87 1.59 16.77
N THR A 336 6.95 0.27 16.62
CA THR A 336 5.91 -0.67 17.05
C THR A 336 6.36 -1.36 18.34
N PRO A 337 5.75 -1.09 19.50
CA PRO A 337 6.13 -1.74 20.75
C PRO A 337 5.46 -3.10 20.94
N ALA A 338 6.17 -4.02 21.56
CA ALA A 338 5.68 -5.35 21.94
C ALA A 338 6.37 -5.85 23.20
N ARG A 339 5.82 -6.92 23.80
CA ARG A 339 6.51 -7.63 24.87
C ARG A 339 7.77 -8.32 24.33
N LYS A 340 8.81 -8.42 25.16
CA LYS A 340 10.14 -8.92 24.74
C LYS A 340 10.09 -10.30 24.10
N ASN A 341 9.16 -11.13 24.58
CA ASN A 341 8.97 -12.52 24.16
C ASN A 341 8.13 -12.68 22.88
N VAL A 342 7.80 -11.62 22.14
CA VAL A 342 7.01 -11.73 20.90
C VAL A 342 7.86 -11.46 19.67
N LYS A 343 8.02 -12.39 18.73
CA LYS A 343 8.68 -12.10 17.44
C LYS A 343 7.66 -12.04 16.30
N VAL A 344 7.92 -11.21 15.31
CA VAL A 344 7.11 -11.05 14.08
C VAL A 344 7.97 -10.38 13.01
N ALA A 345 7.71 -10.66 11.74
CA ALA A 345 8.30 -9.94 10.62
C ALA A 345 7.69 -8.53 10.55
N ALA A 346 8.44 -7.52 10.99
CA ALA A 346 8.05 -6.11 10.86
C ALA A 346 8.61 -5.52 9.57
N ASP A 347 7.76 -4.86 8.79
CA ASP A 347 8.14 -4.19 7.54
C ASP A 347 8.99 -2.96 7.81
N LEU A 348 10.09 -2.79 7.05
CA LEU A 348 11.00 -1.67 7.22
C LEU A 348 10.31 -0.31 6.96
N ALA A 349 9.34 -0.25 6.05
CA ALA A 349 8.57 0.96 5.82
C ALA A 349 7.41 1.07 6.82
N ALA A 350 6.60 0.02 6.94
CA ALA A 350 5.28 0.09 7.55
C ALA A 350 5.14 -0.71 8.85
N GLY A 351 6.24 -1.12 9.47
CA GLY A 351 6.25 -1.82 10.76
C GLY A 351 5.42 -3.11 10.74
N VAL A 352 4.86 -3.47 11.90
CA VAL A 352 4.04 -4.70 11.99
C VAL A 352 2.71 -4.54 11.25
N TYR A 353 2.09 -3.36 11.30
CA TYR A 353 0.77 -3.13 10.69
C TYR A 353 0.78 -3.25 9.15
N GLY A 354 1.91 -2.96 8.51
CA GLY A 354 2.05 -3.06 7.05
C GLY A 354 2.58 -4.40 6.55
N SER A 355 3.20 -5.20 7.42
CA SER A 355 3.79 -6.49 7.06
C SER A 355 2.75 -7.42 6.45
N GLN A 356 3.02 -8.00 5.28
CA GLN A 356 2.16 -9.05 4.71
C GLN A 356 2.45 -10.43 5.30
N ALA A 357 3.60 -10.59 5.95
CA ALA A 357 4.05 -11.87 6.52
C ALA A 357 3.71 -12.01 8.02
N TRP A 358 3.02 -11.04 8.62
CA TRP A 358 2.80 -11.04 10.08
C TRP A 358 2.03 -12.28 10.55
N GLY A 359 1.00 -12.70 9.80
CA GLY A 359 0.19 -13.88 10.13
C GLY A 359 1.00 -15.18 10.08
N HIS A 360 2.01 -15.26 9.22
CA HIS A 360 2.90 -16.43 9.10
C HIS A 360 4.00 -16.44 10.14
N THR A 361 4.35 -15.28 10.70
CA THR A 361 5.58 -15.11 11.48
C THR A 361 5.39 -14.69 12.92
N ILE A 362 4.18 -14.27 13.34
CA ILE A 362 3.95 -13.84 14.72
C ILE A 362 3.95 -15.03 15.69
N HIS A 363 4.84 -14.99 16.69
CA HIS A 363 4.99 -16.07 17.67
C HIS A 363 5.54 -15.58 19.00
N PHE A 364 5.34 -16.38 20.04
CA PHE A 364 6.06 -16.22 21.31
C PHE A 364 7.41 -16.91 21.24
N VAL A 365 8.39 -16.46 22.04
CA VAL A 365 9.67 -17.12 22.24
C VAL A 365 9.91 -17.43 23.72
N ASP A 366 10.68 -18.47 24.00
CA ASP A 366 11.15 -18.81 25.35
C ASP A 366 12.36 -17.94 25.78
N GLU A 367 12.94 -18.24 26.95
CA GLU A 367 14.06 -17.48 27.52
C GLU A 367 15.33 -17.62 26.66
N GLU A 368 15.48 -18.74 25.94
CA GLU A 368 16.53 -19.02 24.97
C GLU A 368 16.27 -18.42 23.58
N GLY A 369 15.12 -17.76 23.40
CA GLY A 369 14.72 -17.13 22.15
C GLY A 369 14.21 -18.12 21.09
N GLN A 370 13.88 -19.36 21.47
CA GLN A 370 13.30 -20.37 20.59
C GLN A 370 11.80 -20.14 20.41
N PRO A 371 11.25 -20.36 19.21
CA PRO A 371 9.81 -20.22 18.97
C PRO A 371 8.95 -21.17 19.81
N ILE A 372 7.87 -20.64 20.37
CA ILE A 372 6.83 -21.38 21.09
C ILE A 372 5.63 -21.57 20.18
N VAL A 373 5.17 -22.82 20.12
CA VAL A 373 3.96 -23.22 19.40
C VAL A 373 2.72 -23.06 20.28
N GLY A 374 1.69 -22.42 19.74
CA GLY A 374 0.39 -22.25 20.35
C GLY A 374 0.23 -20.96 21.17
N GLY A 375 -0.92 -20.85 21.84
CA GLY A 375 -1.29 -19.71 22.69
C GLY A 375 -2.14 -18.65 21.99
N THR A 376 -2.55 -17.65 22.77
CA THR A 376 -3.38 -16.52 22.30
C THR A 376 -2.53 -15.26 22.26
N MET A 377 -2.39 -14.68 21.07
CA MET A 377 -1.72 -13.39 20.84
C MET A 377 -2.73 -12.24 20.96
N ARG A 378 -2.52 -11.32 21.90
CA ARG A 378 -3.39 -10.15 22.09
C ARG A 378 -2.77 -8.93 21.43
N ILE A 379 -3.40 -8.44 20.39
CA ILE A 379 -2.92 -7.28 19.61
C ILE A 379 -3.87 -6.12 19.83
N ALA A 380 -3.32 -4.93 20.09
CA ALA A 380 -4.08 -3.70 20.06
C ALA A 380 -3.68 -2.81 18.88
N THR A 381 -4.63 -2.04 18.37
CA THR A 381 -4.43 -1.01 17.35
C THR A 381 -5.20 0.27 17.75
N SER A 382 -4.86 1.43 17.18
CA SER A 382 -5.56 2.68 17.49
C SER A 382 -7.03 2.69 17.07
N THR A 383 -7.36 1.93 16.02
CA THR A 383 -8.71 1.77 15.47
C THR A 383 -8.84 0.45 14.71
N LEU A 384 -10.07 -0.01 14.52
CA LEU A 384 -10.46 -1.24 13.82
C LEU A 384 -11.85 -1.08 13.19
N LEU A 385 -12.10 -1.85 12.12
CA LEU A 385 -13.40 -1.98 11.48
C LEU A 385 -13.93 -0.60 11.05
N ILE A 386 -13.13 0.12 10.25
CA ILE A 386 -13.46 1.45 9.75
C ILE A 386 -14.44 1.33 8.59
N GLU A 387 -14.05 0.53 7.60
CA GLU A 387 -14.79 0.35 6.35
C GLU A 387 -15.17 -1.12 6.12
N PRO A 388 -16.03 -1.38 5.12
CA PRO A 388 -16.42 -2.74 4.75
C PRO A 388 -15.26 -3.64 4.36
N TRP A 389 -15.34 -4.92 4.74
CA TRP A 389 -14.41 -5.94 4.24
C TRP A 389 -14.99 -6.54 2.97
N ASN A 390 -14.53 -6.01 1.84
CA ASN A 390 -14.91 -6.41 0.49
C ASN A 390 -13.65 -6.45 -0.41
N PRO A 391 -13.33 -7.60 -1.05
CA PRO A 391 -12.14 -7.74 -1.89
C PRO A 391 -12.08 -6.83 -3.12
N ILE A 392 -13.21 -6.31 -3.61
CA ILE A 392 -13.27 -5.57 -4.89
C ILE A 392 -13.03 -4.08 -4.71
N ALA A 393 -13.74 -3.46 -3.77
CA ALA A 393 -13.66 -2.02 -3.50
C ALA A 393 -14.06 -1.72 -2.06
N GLY A 394 -13.60 -2.55 -1.11
CA GLY A 394 -13.77 -2.34 0.32
C GLY A 394 -12.64 -1.50 0.93
N SER A 395 -12.39 -1.73 2.22
CA SER A 395 -11.43 -0.94 3.00
C SER A 395 -10.01 -1.01 2.45
N ASN A 396 -9.44 0.17 2.16
CA ASN A 396 -8.00 0.35 1.96
C ASN A 396 -7.32 0.96 3.20
N TRP A 397 -8.05 1.08 4.31
CA TRP A 397 -7.44 1.52 5.56
C TRP A 397 -6.50 0.46 6.08
N VAL A 398 -5.28 0.87 6.39
CA VAL A 398 -4.26 -0.06 6.86
C VAL A 398 -4.66 -0.80 8.16
N TYR A 399 -5.55 -0.20 8.95
CA TYR A 399 -6.13 -0.79 10.15
C TYR A 399 -6.99 -2.02 9.87
N ASP A 400 -7.77 -1.99 8.78
CA ASP A 400 -8.62 -3.10 8.35
C ASP A 400 -7.80 -4.09 7.51
N MET A 401 -6.87 -3.58 6.69
CA MET A 401 -5.98 -4.43 5.90
C MET A 401 -5.04 -5.28 6.75
N PHE A 402 -4.68 -4.83 7.96
CA PHE A 402 -3.82 -5.59 8.87
C PHE A 402 -4.40 -6.99 9.19
N PRO A 403 -5.60 -7.12 9.79
CA PRO A 403 -6.22 -8.44 9.99
C PRO A 403 -6.60 -9.15 8.68
N ILE A 404 -7.03 -8.44 7.63
CA ILE A 404 -7.32 -9.05 6.31
C ILE A 404 -6.13 -9.85 5.77
N ARG A 405 -4.91 -9.30 5.86
CA ARG A 405 -3.66 -9.94 5.39
C ARG A 405 -3.25 -11.19 6.17
N ALA A 406 -3.79 -11.42 7.36
CA ALA A 406 -3.61 -12.72 8.05
C ALA A 406 -4.65 -13.75 7.63
N THR A 407 -5.79 -13.30 7.13
CA THR A 407 -6.86 -14.19 6.67
C THR A 407 -6.63 -14.70 5.26
N GLY A 408 -6.04 -13.90 4.37
CA GLY A 408 -5.72 -14.32 3.00
C GLY A 408 -4.29 -13.99 2.63
N GLU A 409 -3.87 -14.44 1.45
CA GLU A 409 -2.51 -14.26 0.96
C GLU A 409 -2.47 -14.23 -0.56
N ASN A 410 -1.50 -13.50 -1.13
CA ASN A 410 -1.20 -13.52 -2.56
C ASN A 410 -0.42 -14.81 -2.90
N ALA A 411 -0.07 -15.00 -4.17
CA ALA A 411 0.81 -16.09 -4.59
C ALA A 411 2.25 -15.96 -4.06
N TYR A 412 2.59 -14.86 -3.40
CA TYR A 412 3.88 -14.58 -2.76
C TYR A 412 3.68 -13.81 -1.46
N LEU A 413 4.74 -13.73 -0.66
CA LEU A 413 4.89 -12.74 0.40
C LEU A 413 5.97 -11.72 0.03
N VAL A 414 5.76 -10.47 0.43
CA VAL A 414 6.77 -9.42 0.30
C VAL A 414 7.79 -9.55 1.43
N ASP A 415 9.08 -9.53 1.09
CA ASP A 415 10.16 -9.48 2.05
C ASP A 415 10.15 -8.12 2.76
N THR A 416 9.95 -8.17 4.08
CA THR A 416 9.80 -7.00 4.95
C THR A 416 11.05 -6.13 5.03
N ARG A 417 12.20 -6.57 4.51
CA ARG A 417 13.48 -5.89 4.63
C ARG A 417 13.87 -5.13 3.37
N ASP A 418 13.52 -5.64 2.21
CA ASP A 418 14.00 -5.12 0.92
C ASP A 418 12.91 -4.93 -0.15
N GLY A 419 11.68 -5.35 0.12
CA GLY A 419 10.54 -5.21 -0.78
C GLY A 419 10.52 -6.19 -1.97
N LEU A 420 11.41 -7.20 -2.02
CA LEU A 420 11.34 -8.29 -2.99
C LEU A 420 10.22 -9.28 -2.61
N ILE A 421 9.98 -10.29 -3.44
CA ILE A 421 8.94 -11.29 -3.20
C ILE A 421 9.51 -12.70 -3.02
N TRP A 422 8.83 -13.49 -2.19
CA TRP A 422 9.10 -14.91 -1.96
C TRP A 422 7.91 -15.76 -2.39
N PRO A 423 8.09 -16.78 -3.24
CA PRO A 423 6.99 -17.61 -3.71
C PRO A 423 6.24 -18.32 -2.59
N LEU A 424 4.92 -18.28 -2.68
CA LEU A 424 4.03 -18.98 -1.78
C LEU A 424 3.28 -20.10 -2.50
N HIS A 425 2.45 -19.72 -3.47
CA HIS A 425 1.57 -20.64 -4.23
C HIS A 425 2.11 -21.02 -5.61
N PHE A 426 3.31 -20.58 -5.99
CA PHE A 426 3.96 -20.96 -7.26
C PHE A 426 5.39 -21.46 -7.01
N GLU A 427 5.90 -22.27 -7.94
CA GLU A 427 7.21 -22.94 -7.79
C GLU A 427 8.35 -22.12 -8.43
N ARG A 428 8.08 -21.52 -9.59
CA ARG A 428 9.05 -20.73 -10.35
C ARG A 428 8.38 -19.78 -11.32
N ALA A 429 9.12 -18.76 -11.73
CA ALA A 429 8.73 -17.81 -12.76
C ALA A 429 9.85 -17.56 -13.78
N GLU A 430 9.47 -17.35 -15.03
CA GLU A 430 10.36 -16.90 -16.09
C GLU A 430 9.95 -15.52 -16.58
N VAL A 431 10.88 -14.58 -16.57
CA VAL A 431 10.69 -13.21 -17.00
C VAL A 431 11.53 -12.98 -18.25
N TYR A 432 10.85 -12.70 -19.35
CA TYR A 432 11.45 -12.34 -20.61
C TYR A 432 11.29 -10.84 -20.82
N VAL A 433 12.38 -10.15 -21.12
CA VAL A 433 12.43 -8.69 -21.25
C VAL A 433 13.06 -8.34 -22.59
N LEU A 434 12.55 -7.30 -23.24
CA LEU A 434 13.17 -6.75 -24.44
C LEU A 434 14.63 -6.34 -24.17
N LYS A 435 15.55 -6.72 -25.07
CA LYS A 435 16.96 -6.31 -24.96
C LYS A 435 17.10 -4.79 -24.87
N GLY A 436 18.00 -4.34 -24.00
CA GLY A 436 18.28 -2.93 -23.75
C GLY A 436 17.52 -2.35 -22.54
N LEU A 437 16.60 -3.09 -21.94
CA LEU A 437 15.93 -2.63 -20.72
C LEU A 437 16.79 -2.92 -19.46
N PRO A 438 16.78 -2.02 -18.47
CA PRO A 438 17.67 -2.07 -17.29
C PRO A 438 17.10 -2.97 -16.18
N VAL A 439 16.88 -4.25 -16.49
CA VAL A 439 16.31 -5.25 -15.56
C VAL A 439 17.41 -6.18 -15.06
N ALA A 440 17.41 -6.47 -13.76
CA ALA A 440 18.34 -7.40 -13.14
C ALA A 440 17.61 -8.44 -12.29
N LYS A 441 18.27 -9.57 -12.04
CA LYS A 441 17.84 -10.58 -11.07
C LYS A 441 18.66 -10.42 -9.79
N ASN A 442 18.02 -10.54 -8.64
CA ASN A 442 18.68 -10.49 -7.34
C ASN A 442 19.26 -11.87 -6.96
N GLU A 443 20.38 -11.88 -6.23
CA GLU A 443 20.96 -13.12 -5.68
C GLU A 443 20.01 -13.76 -4.66
N GLY A 444 19.96 -15.10 -4.59
CA GLY A 444 19.06 -15.83 -3.68
C GLY A 444 17.63 -16.06 -4.21
N HIS A 445 17.26 -15.46 -5.34
CA HIS A 445 15.95 -15.65 -6.00
C HIS A 445 16.05 -16.64 -7.16
N ASP A 446 16.42 -17.90 -6.87
CA ASP A 446 16.60 -18.95 -7.89
C ASP A 446 15.28 -19.45 -8.48
N TRP A 447 14.15 -19.15 -7.84
CA TRP A 447 12.81 -19.37 -8.37
C TRP A 447 12.50 -18.47 -9.58
N CYS A 448 13.24 -17.36 -9.78
CA CYS A 448 13.05 -16.43 -10.89
C CYS A 448 14.16 -16.59 -11.93
N THR A 449 13.80 -16.59 -13.21
CA THR A 449 14.76 -16.53 -14.33
C THR A 449 14.54 -15.28 -15.15
N LEU A 450 15.63 -14.57 -15.50
CA LEU A 450 15.59 -13.40 -16.38
C LEU A 450 16.25 -13.73 -17.72
N THR A 451 15.52 -13.51 -18.83
CA THR A 451 16.03 -13.69 -20.18
C THR A 451 15.79 -12.45 -21.03
N PHE A 452 16.82 -11.96 -21.71
CA PHE A 452 16.69 -10.87 -22.66
C PHE A 452 16.46 -11.39 -24.08
N VAL A 453 15.45 -10.86 -24.76
CA VAL A 453 15.05 -11.27 -26.12
C VAL A 453 14.93 -10.07 -27.06
N ASP A 454 15.13 -10.29 -28.37
CA ASP A 454 15.05 -9.22 -29.38
C ASP A 454 13.62 -8.75 -29.63
N GLU A 455 12.63 -9.62 -29.44
CA GLU A 455 11.21 -9.34 -29.64
C GLU A 455 10.37 -10.28 -28.76
N ILE A 456 9.23 -9.78 -28.27
CA ILE A 456 8.22 -10.59 -27.57
C ILE A 456 6.91 -10.43 -28.35
N LYS A 457 6.56 -11.43 -29.15
CA LYS A 457 5.25 -11.51 -29.82
C LYS A 457 4.21 -12.04 -28.85
N VAL A 458 3.05 -11.40 -28.82
CA VAL A 458 1.90 -11.87 -28.05
C VAL A 458 1.13 -12.90 -28.89
N PRO A 459 0.84 -14.10 -28.36
CA PRO A 459 0.08 -15.13 -29.06
C PRO A 459 -1.33 -14.68 -29.48
N GLU A 460 -1.81 -15.13 -30.64
CA GLU A 460 -3.13 -14.77 -31.17
C GLU A 460 -4.28 -15.17 -30.23
N ASP A 461 -4.12 -16.24 -29.45
CA ASP A 461 -5.11 -16.76 -28.51
C ASP A 461 -5.08 -16.10 -27.12
N ALA A 462 -4.14 -15.18 -26.86
CA ALA A 462 -4.09 -14.45 -25.60
C ALA A 462 -5.27 -13.49 -25.45
N TRP A 463 -5.84 -13.40 -24.25
CA TRP A 463 -6.94 -12.49 -23.92
C TRP A 463 -6.43 -11.07 -23.73
N VAL A 464 -7.02 -10.10 -24.44
CA VAL A 464 -6.59 -8.69 -24.45
C VAL A 464 -7.67 -7.69 -24.04
N ASP A 465 -8.92 -8.13 -24.04
CA ASP A 465 -10.08 -7.32 -23.65
C ASP A 465 -11.24 -8.24 -23.30
N TRP A 466 -12.36 -7.66 -22.88
CA TRP A 466 -13.56 -8.35 -22.44
C TRP A 466 -14.80 -7.76 -23.12
N ASP A 467 -15.70 -8.64 -23.57
CA ASP A 467 -17.04 -8.30 -24.03
C ASP A 467 -18.03 -8.54 -22.87
N PRO A 468 -18.53 -7.48 -22.20
CA PRO A 468 -19.44 -7.60 -21.06
C PRO A 468 -20.84 -8.13 -21.43
N VAL A 469 -21.25 -7.99 -22.70
CA VAL A 469 -22.56 -8.43 -23.18
C VAL A 469 -22.52 -9.91 -23.51
N ALA A 470 -21.51 -10.35 -24.27
CA ALA A 470 -21.32 -11.76 -24.59
C ALA A 470 -20.67 -12.56 -23.45
N GLN A 471 -20.18 -11.88 -22.42
CA GLN A 471 -19.44 -12.44 -21.28
C GLN A 471 -18.30 -13.37 -21.72
N ARG A 472 -17.46 -12.87 -22.63
CA ARG A 472 -16.30 -13.59 -23.17
C ARG A 472 -15.09 -12.68 -23.33
N PHE A 473 -13.90 -13.27 -23.23
CA PHE A 473 -12.67 -12.59 -23.61
C PHE A 473 -12.59 -12.36 -25.12
N ILE A 474 -12.01 -11.22 -25.48
CA ILE A 474 -11.57 -10.88 -26.83
C ILE A 474 -10.08 -11.19 -26.93
N THR A 475 -9.70 -11.91 -27.98
CA THR A 475 -8.33 -12.38 -28.18
C THR A 475 -7.46 -11.39 -28.98
N VAL A 476 -6.14 -11.55 -28.94
CA VAL A 476 -5.20 -10.81 -29.80
C VAL A 476 -5.58 -10.96 -31.27
N GLY A 477 -5.87 -12.18 -31.74
CA GLY A 477 -6.20 -12.45 -33.14
C GLY A 477 -7.48 -11.73 -33.60
N GLU A 478 -8.44 -11.49 -32.69
CA GLU A 478 -9.65 -10.72 -32.97
C GLU A 478 -9.39 -9.20 -32.98
N LYS A 479 -8.67 -8.68 -31.98
CA LYS A 479 -8.51 -7.22 -31.77
C LYS A 479 -7.33 -6.62 -32.54
N PHE A 480 -6.27 -7.41 -32.74
CA PHE A 480 -5.00 -7.05 -33.36
C PHE A 480 -4.59 -8.10 -34.39
N PRO A 481 -5.33 -8.24 -35.51
CA PRO A 481 -5.07 -9.27 -36.52
C PRO A 481 -3.71 -9.15 -37.22
N GLU A 482 -3.06 -7.98 -37.14
CA GLU A 482 -1.70 -7.76 -37.66
C GLU A 482 -0.60 -8.20 -36.68
N GLY A 483 -0.98 -8.65 -35.48
CA GLY A 483 -0.09 -9.03 -34.39
C GLY A 483 0.06 -7.93 -33.33
N LEU A 484 0.60 -8.34 -32.17
CA LEU A 484 0.88 -7.46 -31.04
C LEU A 484 2.22 -7.86 -30.42
N THR A 485 2.96 -6.88 -29.92
CA THR A 485 4.23 -7.10 -29.20
C THR A 485 4.16 -6.54 -27.77
N ALA A 486 5.10 -6.94 -26.93
CA ALA A 486 5.22 -6.47 -25.55
C ALA A 486 6.68 -6.18 -25.19
N LYS A 487 6.91 -5.36 -24.15
CA LYS A 487 8.25 -5.19 -23.56
C LYS A 487 8.62 -6.29 -22.56
N ARG A 488 7.63 -6.93 -21.94
CA ARG A 488 7.81 -7.95 -20.91
C ARG A 488 6.82 -9.10 -21.04
N LYS A 489 7.32 -10.33 -20.93
CA LYS A 489 6.53 -11.55 -20.74
C LYS A 489 6.89 -12.19 -19.39
N SER A 490 5.89 -12.50 -18.58
CA SER A 490 6.03 -13.29 -17.35
C SER A 490 5.37 -14.64 -17.54
N VAL A 491 6.04 -15.73 -17.18
CA VAL A 491 5.49 -17.08 -17.17
C VAL A 491 5.54 -17.59 -15.73
N VAL A 492 4.40 -17.91 -15.15
CA VAL A 492 4.31 -18.44 -13.77
C VAL A 492 3.91 -19.90 -13.82
N TYR A 493 4.66 -20.73 -13.10
CA TYR A 493 4.44 -22.16 -12.97
C TYR A 493 3.93 -22.48 -11.56
N TYR A 494 2.69 -22.93 -11.50
CA TYR A 494 2.06 -23.37 -10.27
C TYR A 494 2.31 -24.86 -10.01
N PRO A 495 2.36 -25.30 -8.75
CA PRO A 495 2.50 -26.71 -8.42
C PRO A 495 1.29 -27.51 -8.91
N GLU A 496 1.47 -28.80 -9.19
CA GLU A 496 0.36 -29.69 -9.56
C GLU A 496 -0.71 -29.77 -8.47
N SER A 497 -0.30 -29.59 -7.20
CA SER A 497 -1.14 -29.55 -6.01
C SER A 497 -1.84 -28.19 -5.79
N LEU A 498 -1.77 -27.23 -6.71
CA LEU A 498 -2.42 -25.93 -6.55
C LEU A 498 -3.90 -26.09 -6.20
N TYR A 499 -4.62 -26.93 -6.93
CA TYR A 499 -6.06 -27.15 -6.70
C TYR A 499 -6.38 -28.00 -5.46
N ASP A 500 -5.36 -28.40 -4.69
CA ASP A 500 -5.54 -28.99 -3.37
C ASP A 500 -5.46 -27.95 -2.24
N VAL A 501 -5.10 -26.70 -2.54
CA VAL A 501 -5.09 -25.60 -1.56
C VAL A 501 -6.49 -25.40 -0.99
N PRO A 502 -6.67 -25.63 0.33
CA PRO A 502 -7.96 -25.53 0.97
C PRO A 502 -8.29 -24.06 1.29
N LEU A 503 -9.57 -23.77 1.26
CA LEU A 503 -10.15 -22.50 1.70
C LEU A 503 -10.80 -22.70 3.06
N HIS A 504 -11.03 -21.59 3.77
CA HIS A 504 -11.55 -21.65 5.15
C HIS A 504 -12.92 -22.30 5.29
N ASP A 505 -13.77 -22.23 4.26
CA ASP A 505 -15.09 -22.89 4.22
C ASP A 505 -15.01 -24.40 3.92
N GLY A 506 -13.81 -24.94 3.67
CA GLY A 506 -13.59 -26.33 3.27
C GLY A 506 -13.66 -26.57 1.77
N SER A 507 -13.91 -25.54 0.97
CA SER A 507 -13.74 -25.59 -0.48
C SER A 507 -12.26 -25.66 -0.88
N LYS A 508 -11.99 -25.94 -2.15
CA LYS A 508 -10.65 -25.86 -2.74
C LYS A 508 -10.61 -24.78 -3.80
N ILE A 509 -9.43 -24.21 -4.02
CA ILE A 509 -9.20 -23.27 -5.12
C ILE A 509 -9.44 -23.96 -6.48
N SER A 510 -9.98 -23.22 -7.44
CA SER A 510 -10.13 -23.67 -8.83
C SER A 510 -9.63 -22.63 -9.82
N ILE A 511 -9.42 -23.03 -11.07
CA ILE A 511 -8.99 -22.11 -12.12
C ILE A 511 -9.99 -20.97 -12.36
N ALA A 512 -11.28 -21.18 -12.05
CA ALA A 512 -12.29 -20.14 -12.15
C ALA A 512 -12.08 -19.00 -11.16
N ASP A 513 -11.42 -19.23 -10.01
CA ASP A 513 -11.05 -18.16 -9.07
C ASP A 513 -10.05 -17.19 -9.72
N PHE A 514 -9.08 -17.70 -10.50
CA PHE A 514 -8.11 -16.88 -11.24
C PHE A 514 -8.78 -16.11 -12.39
N ILE A 515 -9.67 -16.78 -13.13
CA ILE A 515 -10.32 -16.19 -14.31
C ILE A 515 -11.31 -15.09 -13.89
N LEU A 516 -12.03 -15.25 -12.77
CA LEU A 516 -12.95 -14.21 -12.30
C LEU A 516 -12.21 -12.89 -11.98
N GLY A 517 -11.02 -12.95 -11.38
CA GLY A 517 -10.17 -11.76 -11.18
C GLY A 517 -9.89 -11.02 -12.48
N MET A 518 -9.58 -11.77 -13.53
CA MET A 518 -9.36 -11.18 -14.84
C MET A 518 -10.64 -10.59 -15.45
N ILE A 519 -11.79 -11.27 -15.31
CA ILE A 519 -13.09 -10.72 -15.77
C ILE A 519 -13.38 -9.39 -15.08
N LEU A 520 -13.32 -9.34 -13.74
CA LEU A 520 -13.68 -8.17 -12.96
C LEU A 520 -12.75 -6.98 -13.17
N THR A 521 -11.50 -7.23 -13.58
CA THR A 521 -10.55 -6.16 -14.00
C THR A 521 -11.10 -5.36 -15.19
N PHE A 522 -11.85 -5.99 -16.11
CA PHE A 522 -12.46 -5.30 -17.25
C PHE A 522 -13.91 -4.92 -16.99
N ASP A 523 -14.73 -5.87 -16.54
CA ASP A 523 -16.19 -5.81 -16.62
C ASP A 523 -16.76 -4.58 -15.90
N ARG A 524 -16.26 -4.28 -14.69
CA ARG A 524 -16.73 -3.15 -13.89
C ARG A 524 -16.49 -1.78 -14.54
N GLY A 525 -15.46 -1.63 -15.37
CA GLY A 525 -15.18 -0.39 -16.09
C GLY A 525 -15.89 -0.26 -17.45
N LYS A 526 -16.73 -1.22 -17.84
CA LYS A 526 -17.46 -1.22 -19.12
C LYS A 526 -18.94 -0.83 -18.90
N PRO A 527 -19.45 0.24 -19.53
CA PRO A 527 -20.83 0.73 -19.33
C PRO A 527 -21.94 -0.31 -19.58
N GLU A 528 -21.69 -1.30 -20.43
CA GLU A 528 -22.64 -2.36 -20.75
C GLU A 528 -22.71 -3.46 -19.68
N SER A 529 -21.79 -3.48 -18.70
CA SER A 529 -21.79 -4.45 -17.61
C SER A 529 -22.97 -4.22 -16.66
N PRO A 530 -23.66 -5.28 -16.21
CA PRO A 530 -24.66 -5.21 -15.14
C PRO A 530 -24.10 -4.64 -13.82
N ILE A 531 -22.79 -4.73 -13.60
CA ILE A 531 -22.10 -4.23 -12.40
C ILE A 531 -21.18 -3.04 -12.72
N PHE A 532 -21.45 -2.30 -13.81
CA PHE A 532 -20.67 -1.12 -14.20
C PHE A 532 -20.53 -0.11 -13.06
N ASP A 533 -19.31 0.39 -12.87
CA ASP A 533 -18.96 1.41 -11.90
C ASP A 533 -18.11 2.49 -12.59
N GLU A 534 -18.60 3.73 -12.58
CA GLU A 534 -17.95 4.86 -13.25
C GLU A 534 -16.56 5.16 -12.65
N ALA A 535 -16.38 4.88 -11.35
CA ALA A 535 -15.09 5.06 -10.67
C ALA A 535 -13.98 4.15 -11.25
N GLU A 536 -14.35 3.03 -11.89
CA GLU A 536 -13.40 2.06 -12.43
C GLU A 536 -12.92 2.38 -13.85
N VAL A 537 -13.57 3.33 -14.54
CA VAL A 537 -13.24 3.65 -15.94
C VAL A 537 -11.78 4.10 -16.08
N SER A 538 -11.31 4.99 -15.20
CA SER A 538 -9.95 5.51 -15.26
C SER A 538 -8.90 4.43 -14.98
N ALA A 539 -9.18 3.54 -14.01
CA ALA A 539 -8.31 2.41 -13.68
C ALA A 539 -8.20 1.44 -14.88
N LEU A 540 -9.34 1.09 -15.49
CA LEU A 540 -9.38 0.23 -16.67
C LEU A 540 -8.62 0.83 -17.87
N GLU A 541 -8.83 2.12 -18.17
CA GLU A 541 -8.11 2.81 -19.25
C GLU A 541 -6.59 2.82 -19.01
N SER A 542 -6.17 3.01 -17.76
CA SER A 542 -4.75 2.95 -17.37
C SER A 542 -4.17 1.55 -17.57
N PHE A 543 -4.88 0.51 -17.12
CA PHE A 543 -4.50 -0.89 -17.32
C PHE A 543 -4.34 -1.23 -18.81
N LEU A 544 -5.33 -0.89 -19.63
CA LEU A 544 -5.35 -1.19 -21.08
C LEU A 544 -4.21 -0.50 -21.87
N LYS A 545 -3.65 0.62 -21.39
CA LYS A 545 -2.52 1.29 -22.06
C LYS A 545 -1.27 0.41 -22.13
N SER A 546 -1.08 -0.44 -21.13
CA SER A 546 0.15 -1.20 -20.94
C SER A 546 -0.04 -2.72 -20.97
N PHE A 547 -1.25 -3.20 -20.66
CA PHE A 547 -1.62 -4.60 -20.80
C PHE A 547 -1.56 -5.02 -22.28
N ARG A 548 -0.93 -6.16 -22.55
CA ARG A 548 -0.78 -6.71 -23.90
C ARG A 548 -1.41 -8.08 -24.06
N GLY A 549 -1.65 -8.80 -22.98
CA GLY A 549 -2.45 -10.02 -23.01
C GLY A 549 -2.15 -10.98 -21.86
N VAL A 550 -3.04 -11.94 -21.65
CA VAL A 550 -2.83 -13.08 -20.75
C VAL A 550 -3.22 -14.37 -21.45
N ARG A 551 -2.51 -15.46 -21.17
CA ARG A 551 -2.81 -16.78 -21.74
C ARG A 551 -2.58 -17.88 -20.72
N ILE A 552 -3.59 -18.73 -20.55
CA ILE A 552 -3.48 -19.99 -19.80
C ILE A 552 -2.87 -21.02 -20.75
N VAL A 553 -1.62 -21.39 -20.51
CA VAL A 553 -0.86 -22.34 -21.35
C VAL A 553 -1.17 -23.78 -20.97
N SER A 554 -1.40 -24.03 -19.68
CA SER A 554 -1.82 -25.33 -19.16
C SER A 554 -2.73 -25.10 -17.97
N GLU A 555 -3.76 -25.92 -17.85
CA GLU A 555 -4.72 -25.85 -16.73
C GLU A 555 -4.25 -26.69 -15.54
N LYS A 556 -3.49 -27.78 -15.75
CA LYS A 556 -2.97 -28.67 -14.70
C LYS A 556 -1.66 -29.35 -15.11
N PRO A 557 -0.51 -29.04 -14.46
CA PRO A 557 -0.32 -27.91 -13.54
C PRO A 557 -0.65 -26.58 -14.21
N LEU A 558 -1.13 -25.60 -13.44
CA LEU A 558 -1.50 -24.29 -13.99
C LEU A 558 -0.25 -23.53 -14.45
N ILE A 559 -0.26 -23.06 -15.69
CA ILE A 559 0.80 -22.22 -16.25
C ILE A 559 0.16 -21.02 -16.93
N ILE A 560 0.53 -19.81 -16.48
CA ILE A 560 -0.01 -18.56 -17.01
C ILE A 560 1.12 -17.72 -17.60
N GLU A 561 0.93 -17.28 -18.83
CA GLU A 561 1.75 -16.26 -19.48
C GLU A 561 1.05 -14.91 -19.46
N THR A 562 1.75 -13.86 -19.07
CA THR A 562 1.24 -12.48 -19.08
C THR A 562 2.17 -11.58 -19.88
N TYR A 563 1.60 -10.71 -20.70
CA TYR A 563 2.30 -9.81 -21.60
C TYR A 563 1.96 -8.37 -21.22
N SER A 564 2.98 -7.55 -21.02
CA SER A 564 2.82 -6.16 -20.59
C SER A 564 3.97 -5.29 -21.10
N ASP A 565 3.69 -4.00 -21.27
CA ASP A 565 4.73 -2.98 -21.45
C ASP A 565 5.28 -2.42 -20.13
N VAL A 566 4.66 -2.80 -18.99
CA VAL A 566 5.20 -2.52 -17.65
C VAL A 566 6.24 -3.55 -17.28
N TYR A 567 7.39 -3.07 -16.81
CA TYR A 567 8.46 -3.84 -16.22
C TYR A 567 9.06 -3.04 -15.05
N THR A 568 9.78 -3.72 -14.16
CA THR A 568 10.47 -3.16 -12.98
C THR A 568 11.99 -3.37 -13.11
N LEU A 569 12.79 -2.69 -12.29
CA LEU A 569 14.25 -2.90 -12.26
C LEU A 569 14.62 -4.31 -11.79
N ASP A 570 13.86 -4.85 -10.84
CA ASP A 570 14.03 -6.21 -10.32
C ASP A 570 13.11 -7.17 -11.08
N ALA A 571 13.66 -8.24 -11.66
CA ALA A 571 12.91 -9.24 -12.42
C ALA A 571 11.83 -9.91 -11.55
N GLU A 572 12.10 -10.10 -10.26
CA GLU A 572 11.20 -10.68 -9.27
C GLU A 572 9.89 -9.88 -9.17
N LEU A 573 9.97 -8.55 -9.26
CA LEU A 573 8.82 -7.63 -9.21
C LEU A 573 8.12 -7.47 -10.57
N SER A 574 8.65 -8.10 -11.62
CA SER A 574 8.04 -8.16 -12.95
C SER A 574 7.21 -9.43 -13.18
N VAL A 575 6.94 -10.21 -12.14
CA VAL A 575 6.15 -11.45 -12.22
C VAL A 575 4.65 -11.17 -12.07
N SER A 576 3.81 -11.83 -12.87
CA SER A 576 2.34 -11.72 -12.81
C SER A 576 1.70 -13.08 -12.48
N THR A 577 1.19 -13.24 -11.26
CA THR A 577 0.69 -14.52 -10.74
C THR A 577 -0.80 -14.73 -11.05
N TRP A 578 -1.67 -13.75 -10.87
CA TRP A 578 -3.14 -13.89 -10.98
C TRP A 578 -3.80 -14.76 -9.91
N PHE A 579 -3.08 -15.08 -8.82
CA PHE A 579 -3.69 -15.74 -7.67
C PHE A 579 -4.86 -14.90 -7.15
N PRO A 580 -6.00 -15.51 -6.74
CA PRO A 580 -7.26 -14.80 -6.46
C PRO A 580 -7.25 -14.01 -5.14
N TYR A 581 -6.31 -13.09 -5.02
CA TYR A 581 -6.16 -12.11 -3.96
C TYR A 581 -6.12 -10.73 -4.62
N TYR A 582 -7.17 -9.96 -4.40
CA TYR A 582 -7.41 -8.63 -4.96
C TYR A 582 -6.80 -7.58 -4.03
N ASP A 583 -6.87 -6.30 -4.41
CA ASP A 583 -6.23 -5.21 -3.68
C ASP A 583 -6.70 -5.10 -2.21
N GLN A 584 -7.98 -5.40 -1.94
CA GLN A 584 -8.56 -5.38 -0.59
C GLN A 584 -8.86 -6.76 0.01
N GLY A 585 -8.35 -7.86 -0.56
CA GLY A 585 -8.45 -9.19 0.07
C GLY A 585 -8.71 -10.38 -0.86
N PRO A 586 -9.03 -11.55 -0.28
CA PRO A 586 -9.24 -12.81 -1.01
C PRO A 586 -10.55 -12.78 -1.82
N GLY A 587 -10.47 -13.02 -3.12
CA GLY A 587 -11.61 -12.92 -4.04
C GLY A 587 -11.95 -14.26 -4.70
N PHE A 588 -12.50 -15.20 -3.92
CA PHE A 588 -12.91 -16.50 -4.44
C PHE A 588 -14.29 -16.43 -5.11
N TRP A 589 -14.46 -17.13 -6.23
CA TRP A 589 -15.58 -16.88 -7.15
C TRP A 589 -16.95 -17.11 -6.50
N HIS A 590 -17.06 -18.15 -5.68
CA HIS A 590 -18.32 -18.53 -5.02
C HIS A 590 -18.79 -17.51 -3.97
N VAL A 591 -17.86 -16.76 -3.36
CA VAL A 591 -18.19 -15.65 -2.45
C VAL A 591 -18.56 -14.40 -3.24
N LEU A 592 -17.75 -14.07 -4.25
CA LEU A 592 -17.98 -12.89 -5.08
C LEU A 592 -19.26 -13.00 -5.92
N ALA A 593 -19.67 -14.22 -6.30
CA ALA A 593 -20.93 -14.47 -7.01
C ALA A 593 -22.14 -13.86 -6.29
N LEU A 594 -22.16 -13.89 -4.95
CA LEU A 594 -23.23 -13.31 -4.14
C LEU A 594 -23.29 -11.79 -4.29
N GLY A 595 -22.13 -11.13 -4.21
CA GLY A 595 -22.01 -9.68 -4.41
C GLY A 595 -22.30 -9.27 -5.84
N ILE A 596 -21.86 -10.06 -6.83
CA ILE A 596 -22.15 -9.81 -8.26
C ILE A 596 -23.65 -9.84 -8.51
N MET A 597 -24.37 -10.84 -7.97
CA MET A 597 -25.84 -10.89 -8.10
C MET A 597 -26.50 -9.72 -7.37
N ALA A 598 -26.05 -9.37 -6.17
CA ALA A 598 -26.60 -8.26 -5.41
C ALA A 598 -26.40 -6.91 -6.10
N GLU A 599 -25.22 -6.67 -6.67
CA GLU A 599 -24.91 -5.43 -7.38
C GLU A 599 -25.63 -5.33 -8.72
N ALA A 600 -25.71 -6.43 -9.48
CA ALA A 600 -26.48 -6.46 -10.72
C ALA A 600 -27.97 -6.15 -10.48
N ASN A 601 -28.48 -6.51 -9.30
CA ASN A 601 -29.85 -6.20 -8.87
C ASN A 601 -29.98 -4.86 -8.11
N LYS A 602 -28.87 -4.12 -7.92
CA LYS A 602 -28.83 -2.84 -7.19
C LYS A 602 -29.35 -2.95 -5.76
N GLU A 603 -29.05 -4.06 -5.07
CA GLU A 603 -29.34 -4.25 -3.64
C GLU A 603 -28.10 -3.99 -2.77
N LEU A 604 -26.90 -4.15 -3.35
CA LEU A 604 -25.61 -3.77 -2.77
C LEU A 604 -24.77 -3.04 -3.82
N ALA A 605 -23.71 -2.35 -3.40
CA ALA A 605 -22.66 -1.85 -4.28
C ALA A 605 -21.28 -2.21 -3.72
N PHE A 606 -20.31 -2.49 -4.57
CA PHE A 606 -18.96 -2.84 -4.16
C PHE A 606 -18.16 -1.61 -3.72
N SER A 607 -18.39 -0.43 -4.28
CA SER A 607 -17.67 0.82 -3.97
C SER A 607 -18.54 1.81 -3.18
N GLU A 608 -17.89 2.67 -2.38
CA GLU A 608 -18.53 3.75 -1.65
C GLU A 608 -19.30 4.70 -2.59
N ASP A 609 -18.63 5.21 -3.63
CA ASP A 609 -19.20 6.16 -4.60
C ASP A 609 -20.52 5.63 -5.23
N LYS A 610 -20.54 4.36 -5.63
CA LYS A 610 -21.73 3.74 -6.22
C LYS A 610 -22.80 3.43 -5.17
N SER A 611 -22.39 3.08 -3.95
CA SER A 611 -23.28 2.88 -2.81
C SER A 611 -24.06 4.16 -2.50
N ASP A 612 -23.36 5.28 -2.42
CA ASP A 612 -23.93 6.61 -2.18
C ASP A 612 -24.83 7.06 -3.34
N LEU A 613 -24.40 6.83 -4.58
CA LEU A 613 -25.17 7.17 -5.79
C LEU A 613 -26.53 6.43 -5.84
N LEU A 614 -26.54 5.14 -5.46
CA LEU A 614 -27.74 4.30 -5.51
C LEU A 614 -28.56 4.33 -4.22
N GLY A 615 -27.99 4.81 -3.10
CA GLY A 615 -28.62 4.75 -1.78
C GLY A 615 -28.78 3.32 -1.25
N VAL A 616 -27.84 2.45 -1.57
CA VAL A 616 -27.79 1.03 -1.14
C VAL A 616 -26.64 0.82 -0.15
N GLU A 617 -26.55 -0.35 0.46
CA GLU A 617 -25.47 -0.67 1.40
C GLU A 617 -24.16 -0.99 0.67
N TRP A 618 -23.05 -0.48 1.20
CA TRP A 618 -21.70 -0.80 0.72
C TRP A 618 -21.36 -2.22 1.17
N THR A 619 -21.08 -3.09 0.20
CA THR A 619 -20.93 -4.54 0.41
C THR A 619 -19.92 -4.85 1.51
N ASP A 620 -20.32 -5.62 2.51
CA ASP A 620 -19.47 -6.10 3.60
C ASP A 620 -19.70 -7.60 3.83
N TYR A 621 -18.65 -8.40 3.68
CA TYR A 621 -18.73 -9.85 3.85
C TYR A 621 -18.56 -10.30 5.32
N THR A 622 -18.40 -9.37 6.27
CA THR A 622 -18.08 -9.65 7.68
C THR A 622 -19.15 -9.23 8.68
N LYS A 623 -19.93 -8.19 8.38
CA LYS A 623 -20.83 -7.54 9.34
C LYS A 623 -21.91 -6.72 8.63
N GLY A 624 -22.90 -6.28 9.40
CA GLY A 624 -23.87 -5.27 8.95
C GLY A 624 -24.99 -5.81 8.05
N PRO A 625 -25.83 -4.92 7.50
CA PRO A 625 -27.01 -5.27 6.72
C PRO A 625 -26.72 -6.11 5.46
N SER A 626 -25.50 -6.02 4.93
CA SER A 626 -25.08 -6.75 3.74
C SER A 626 -25.24 -8.27 3.88
N LEU A 627 -25.05 -8.83 5.09
CA LEU A 627 -25.10 -10.27 5.33
C LEU A 627 -26.47 -10.90 5.01
N GLU A 628 -27.58 -10.23 5.32
CA GLU A 628 -28.92 -10.76 5.01
C GLU A 628 -29.17 -10.81 3.50
N ILE A 629 -28.68 -9.82 2.76
CA ILE A 629 -28.79 -9.74 1.30
C ILE A 629 -27.91 -10.83 0.66
N LEU A 630 -26.67 -10.99 1.12
CA LEU A 630 -25.77 -12.05 0.64
C LEU A 630 -26.35 -13.45 0.92
N ALA A 631 -26.98 -13.67 2.08
CA ALA A 631 -27.63 -14.94 2.42
C ALA A 631 -28.80 -15.27 1.49
N LYS A 632 -29.62 -14.27 1.11
CA LYS A 632 -30.67 -14.43 0.09
C LYS A 632 -30.07 -14.92 -1.24
N TYR A 633 -29.00 -14.30 -1.71
CA TYR A 633 -28.36 -14.71 -2.97
C TYR A 633 -27.65 -16.06 -2.87
N LEU A 634 -27.17 -16.45 -1.69
CA LEU A 634 -26.63 -17.79 -1.48
C LEU A 634 -27.72 -18.86 -1.66
N ASP A 635 -28.92 -18.65 -1.12
CA ASP A 635 -30.04 -19.56 -1.31
C ASP A 635 -30.48 -19.64 -2.79
N GLU A 636 -30.48 -18.51 -3.50
CA GLU A 636 -30.75 -18.47 -4.95
C GLU A 636 -29.68 -19.21 -5.77
N ALA A 637 -28.40 -18.99 -5.45
CA ALA A 637 -27.29 -19.65 -6.11
C ALA A 637 -27.31 -21.17 -5.91
N LEU A 638 -27.67 -21.63 -4.71
CA LEU A 638 -27.88 -23.04 -4.39
C LEU A 638 -29.03 -23.65 -5.18
N ALA A 639 -30.16 -22.95 -5.29
CA ALA A 639 -31.34 -23.46 -5.98
C ALA A 639 -31.13 -23.60 -7.49
N THR A 640 -30.29 -22.74 -8.07
CA THR A 640 -30.09 -22.64 -9.54
C THR A 640 -28.79 -23.29 -10.02
N GLY A 641 -27.84 -23.53 -9.12
CA GLY A 641 -26.46 -23.89 -9.49
C GLY A 641 -25.78 -22.74 -10.24
N TYR A 642 -25.92 -21.51 -9.73
CA TYR A 642 -25.46 -20.29 -10.40
C TYR A 642 -23.94 -20.28 -10.63
N ILE A 643 -23.54 -20.08 -11.89
CA ILE A 643 -22.14 -19.85 -12.29
C ILE A 643 -22.04 -18.40 -12.77
N PRO A 644 -21.28 -17.52 -12.08
CA PRO A 644 -21.10 -16.15 -12.56
C PRO A 644 -20.40 -16.15 -13.92
N TYR A 645 -20.80 -15.27 -14.83
CA TYR A 645 -20.24 -15.20 -16.19
C TYR A 645 -20.18 -16.57 -16.90
N GLU A 646 -21.28 -17.35 -16.81
CA GLU A 646 -21.39 -18.73 -17.31
C GLU A 646 -20.85 -18.96 -18.73
N PRO A 647 -21.00 -18.06 -19.73
CA PRO A 647 -20.41 -18.25 -21.06
C PRO A 647 -18.89 -18.44 -21.08
N THR A 648 -18.19 -17.93 -20.06
CA THR A 648 -16.75 -18.15 -19.85
C THR A 648 -16.47 -19.15 -18.74
N LEU A 649 -16.99 -18.92 -17.52
CA LEU A 649 -16.64 -19.76 -16.37
C LEU A 649 -17.26 -21.16 -16.42
N GLY A 650 -18.36 -21.35 -17.16
CA GLY A 650 -18.97 -22.67 -17.36
C GLY A 650 -18.11 -23.65 -18.17
N LYS A 651 -16.99 -23.18 -18.76
CA LYS A 651 -15.96 -24.04 -19.36
C LYS A 651 -15.06 -24.72 -18.32
N TYR A 652 -15.01 -24.16 -17.11
CA TYR A 652 -14.09 -24.52 -16.04
C TYR A 652 -14.80 -24.98 -14.75
N LEU A 653 -16.13 -24.88 -14.73
CA LEU A 653 -16.99 -25.23 -13.60
C LEU A 653 -18.19 -26.01 -14.09
N THR A 654 -18.56 -27.05 -13.36
CA THR A 654 -19.88 -27.67 -13.50
C THR A 654 -20.87 -27.11 -12.49
N LYS A 655 -22.17 -27.31 -12.74
CA LYS A 655 -23.21 -26.89 -11.78
C LYS A 655 -23.12 -27.67 -10.47
N GLU A 656 -22.69 -28.93 -10.52
CA GLU A 656 -22.48 -29.77 -9.34
C GLU A 656 -21.34 -29.23 -8.47
N GLU A 657 -20.23 -28.82 -9.08
CA GLU A 657 -19.11 -28.17 -8.38
C GLU A 657 -19.55 -26.83 -7.77
N ALA A 658 -20.36 -26.06 -8.50
CA ALA A 658 -20.89 -24.80 -8.01
C ALA A 658 -21.79 -24.99 -6.77
N ILE A 659 -22.75 -25.92 -6.85
CA ILE A 659 -23.63 -26.28 -5.74
C ILE A 659 -22.81 -26.75 -4.53
N ALA A 660 -21.78 -27.57 -4.74
CA ALA A 660 -20.92 -28.04 -3.66
C ALA A 660 -20.19 -26.90 -2.94
N ARG A 661 -19.60 -25.94 -3.66
CA ARG A 661 -18.96 -24.77 -3.01
C ARG A 661 -19.96 -23.87 -2.31
N TYR A 662 -21.17 -23.68 -2.85
CA TYR A 662 -22.20 -22.92 -2.14
C TYR A 662 -22.71 -23.65 -0.89
N GLN A 663 -22.73 -24.99 -0.88
CA GLN A 663 -23.07 -25.76 0.33
C GLN A 663 -22.02 -25.57 1.43
N ASN A 664 -20.74 -25.56 1.07
CA ASN A 664 -19.65 -25.23 1.99
C ASN A 664 -19.79 -23.80 2.53
N LEU A 665 -20.05 -22.83 1.65
CA LEU A 665 -20.27 -21.44 2.04
C LEU A 665 -21.48 -21.27 2.97
N LYS A 666 -22.55 -22.05 2.75
CA LYS A 666 -23.71 -22.07 3.66
C LYS A 666 -23.34 -22.60 5.03
N ALA A 667 -22.63 -23.73 5.10
CA ALA A 667 -22.16 -24.28 6.36
C ALA A 667 -21.22 -23.31 7.09
N TRP A 668 -20.37 -22.59 6.34
CA TRP A 668 -19.51 -21.53 6.87
C TRP A 668 -20.33 -20.39 7.48
N TYR A 669 -21.29 -19.85 6.73
CA TYR A 669 -22.16 -18.78 7.21
C TYR A 669 -22.96 -19.20 8.45
N GLU A 670 -23.51 -20.41 8.48
CA GLU A 670 -24.22 -20.95 9.65
C GLU A 670 -23.31 -21.12 10.87
N ALA A 671 -22.03 -21.44 10.67
CA ALA A 671 -21.06 -21.64 11.75
C ALA A 671 -20.40 -20.35 12.25
N LYS A 672 -20.14 -19.38 11.35
CA LYS A 672 -19.34 -18.18 11.63
C LYS A 672 -20.15 -16.89 11.62
N GLY A 673 -21.33 -16.89 11.00
CA GLY A 673 -22.20 -15.73 10.89
C GLY A 673 -21.75 -14.70 9.85
N HIS A 674 -20.83 -15.04 8.95
CA HIS A 674 -20.33 -14.13 7.92
C HIS A 674 -19.89 -14.88 6.64
N PHE A 675 -19.62 -14.15 5.56
CA PHE A 675 -19.24 -14.67 4.24
C PHE A 675 -17.75 -14.48 3.89
N TRP A 676 -16.96 -13.90 4.79
CA TRP A 676 -15.51 -13.78 4.61
C TRP A 676 -14.83 -15.16 4.62
N VAL A 677 -14.48 -15.66 3.44
CA VAL A 677 -13.75 -16.91 3.21
C VAL A 677 -12.42 -16.58 2.56
N ALA A 678 -11.35 -17.14 3.08
CA ALA A 678 -9.99 -16.84 2.65
C ALA A 678 -9.12 -18.11 2.59
N SER A 679 -7.81 -17.94 2.37
CA SER A 679 -6.83 -19.05 2.22
C SER A 679 -5.58 -18.92 3.09
N GLY A 680 -5.52 -17.91 3.95
CA GLY A 680 -4.36 -17.59 4.78
C GLY A 680 -4.25 -18.46 6.04
N PRO A 681 -3.17 -18.24 6.83
CA PRO A 681 -2.83 -19.07 8.00
C PRO A 681 -3.81 -18.92 9.17
N PHE A 682 -4.61 -17.84 9.19
CA PHE A 682 -5.72 -17.67 10.10
C PHE A 682 -7.03 -17.57 9.32
N TYR A 683 -8.13 -17.94 9.95
CA TYR A 683 -9.46 -17.62 9.46
C TYR A 683 -10.16 -16.65 10.41
N LEU A 684 -11.13 -15.89 9.90
CA LEU A 684 -11.94 -14.99 10.70
C LEU A 684 -12.93 -15.81 11.53
N GLU A 685 -12.78 -15.81 12.84
CA GLU A 685 -13.67 -16.57 13.74
C GLU A 685 -14.89 -15.73 14.12
N ALA A 686 -14.68 -14.46 14.47
CA ALA A 686 -15.73 -13.55 14.86
C ALA A 686 -15.31 -12.09 14.72
N VAL A 687 -16.30 -11.23 14.48
CA VAL A 687 -16.18 -9.77 14.49
C VAL A 687 -17.22 -9.20 15.45
N TYR A 688 -16.79 -8.30 16.32
CA TYR A 688 -17.64 -7.56 17.24
C TYR A 688 -17.52 -6.05 16.95
N PRO A 689 -18.35 -5.51 16.02
CA PRO A 689 -18.18 -4.14 15.54
C PRO A 689 -18.38 -3.07 16.62
N THR A 690 -19.26 -3.33 17.60
CA THR A 690 -19.56 -2.41 18.70
C THR A 690 -18.42 -2.37 19.72
N GLU A 691 -17.89 -3.53 20.10
CA GLU A 691 -16.79 -3.68 21.04
C GLU A 691 -15.42 -3.43 20.40
N LYS A 692 -15.37 -3.34 19.06
CA LYS A 692 -14.16 -3.18 18.26
C LYS A 692 -13.15 -4.30 18.52
N VAL A 693 -13.64 -5.53 18.40
CA VAL A 693 -12.85 -6.76 18.56
C VAL A 693 -12.93 -7.63 17.32
N ILE A 694 -11.79 -8.18 16.91
CA ILE A 694 -11.69 -9.22 15.87
C ILE A 694 -11.02 -10.44 16.50
N VAL A 695 -11.58 -11.61 16.27
CA VAL A 695 -10.99 -12.89 16.69
C VAL A 695 -10.58 -13.66 15.44
N LEU A 696 -9.30 -14.04 15.38
CA LEU A 696 -8.74 -14.89 14.34
C LEU A 696 -8.29 -16.21 14.96
N LYS A 697 -8.50 -17.33 14.27
CA LYS A 697 -8.05 -18.66 14.72
C LYS A 697 -7.21 -19.33 13.67
N ARG A 698 -6.23 -20.11 14.11
CA ARG A 698 -5.34 -20.85 13.20
C ARG A 698 -6.15 -21.74 12.27
N PHE A 699 -5.84 -21.68 10.98
CA PHE A 699 -6.39 -22.60 10.01
C PHE A 699 -5.58 -23.90 9.98
N GLU A 700 -6.14 -24.97 10.54
CA GLU A 700 -5.39 -26.23 10.73
C GLU A 700 -5.02 -26.95 9.45
N GLN A 701 -5.76 -26.69 8.37
CA GLN A 701 -5.55 -27.31 7.05
C GLN A 701 -4.63 -26.49 6.15
N TYR A 702 -4.05 -25.41 6.66
CA TYR A 702 -3.16 -24.55 5.89
C TYR A 702 -1.99 -25.35 5.29
N PRO A 703 -1.67 -25.22 3.99
CA PRO A 703 -0.87 -26.22 3.29
C PRO A 703 0.64 -26.07 3.47
N PHE A 704 1.13 -25.00 4.11
CA PHE A 704 2.57 -24.76 4.25
C PHE A 704 3.08 -24.96 5.67
N GLU A 705 4.33 -25.42 5.75
CA GLU A 705 5.06 -25.63 6.99
C GLU A 705 5.19 -24.34 7.80
N LEU A 706 5.15 -24.51 9.11
CA LEU A 706 5.13 -23.46 10.12
C LEU A 706 6.33 -22.49 10.04
N ASP A 707 7.50 -22.97 9.66
CA ASP A 707 8.76 -22.22 9.65
C ASP A 707 9.14 -21.65 8.27
N LYS A 708 8.33 -21.89 7.22
CA LYS A 708 8.62 -21.50 5.83
C LYS A 708 9.09 -20.05 5.67
N PHE A 709 8.50 -19.12 6.42
CA PHE A 709 8.81 -17.68 6.37
C PHE A 709 9.41 -17.13 7.66
N LEU A 710 9.81 -17.98 8.60
CA LEU A 710 10.35 -17.53 9.88
C LEU A 710 11.61 -16.67 9.70
N PHE A 711 12.36 -16.87 8.61
CA PHE A 711 13.54 -16.08 8.27
C PHE A 711 13.26 -14.57 8.06
N LEU A 712 12.01 -14.19 7.78
CA LEU A 712 11.59 -12.79 7.67
C LEU A 712 11.43 -12.09 9.04
N ALA A 713 11.40 -12.86 10.13
CA ALA A 713 11.27 -12.38 11.50
C ALA A 713 12.57 -12.48 12.32
N LEU A 714 13.70 -12.74 11.64
CA LEU A 714 15.03 -12.90 12.27
C LEU A 714 15.68 -11.58 12.64
#